data_AF-A0A2H6K6D4-F1
#
_entry.id   AF-A0A2H6K6D4-F1
#
_cell.length_a   1.000
_cell.length_b   1.000
_cell.length_c   1.000
_cell.angle_alpha   90.00
_cell.angle_beta   90.00
_cell.angle_gamma   90.00
#
_symmetry.space_group_name_H-M   'P 1'
#
loop_
_entity.id
_entity.type
_entity.pdbx_description
1 polymer ?
#
loop_
_entity_poly.entity_id
_entity_poly.type
_entity_poly.pdbx_seq_one_letter_code
_entity_poly.pdbx_strand_id
1 'polypeptide(L)'
;MKVILALCAIWLHCNSSIDALRCDFADPDGLLKSNALARCHVNIEEFDSATVICPRTVAGTDYVLHPQPNSYENSHINTYVSYDGTFRSVALSDVIATDAPAAFASVELDQLQTTLNIDLSAVGLFSIIERRLMFICGPRDLDLSGALQRHLNRLNGIIQMEEIPWNPATPLTEEIRKIRSGLGVFFLYRGNVHLPLQGCGSRPSPLFAPGNDVTVDPITGVRSCVADPMSQSRIGFVCEGRLEPEDCMRSLTGQYGEDVVIPTPHSYMKFDYHKPWVVAKYFNGLELPRFHGECRCIDSDNGQVKARIEIRTKTDYVCDITNMIFRNDFRPIRGPWCSFVLHPGSTLTIRFPPEDVDEEPSEKDSTSGPPSQKPPKYLFTTRFMPTDLVTLRQLKSIYEIDVYDEVLYKKAIAGDALELDVSQISKGEVKLKYHDNKPLSLRLGPNSFYFHWTLRAINKYTFKSITAPVDISFAFTHNYKMVGCDSGAESLFDTDMSRAYCSTKSMGNGIGDIYECSYPIKWERLQTGIHCGPDGELVPDNCESTGYDLYSNRIIPSPGSVRNATPYPIRGFQIFDIELNYNIPVSYACYCVDKFGYATSRLVLTHNSQYDQTYLVRRKADNRMLPPYVLLPWGDAGLSNEASTAPNSLMLENISQESVILHVGTSVFMSCEPELQNDANNGLIKTTWLPKQHHLFYYTVNETPHGFKLIRKGYEESISATPGALEFTYLNIDGTTVYQTMVLKSHRGAILISKHSFHKKHVPITFVCGKTPEPSDLSVSGDTYASPHPSIALSSAPYTWNVVQVAVETTDPYMQGCGVTYASDELFKPETPQLYDADGKSHFGCKIDIQAAKEAAFYCPAPYVLDPLNCFSQVYVDGEVRKTRDISESLVALRSNHFVILSLDSSLVGPGETLHQTPPFQCRCVTVKGAVLLTIQIGNYYST
;
A
#
# COMPACT_ATOMS: atom_id res chain seq x y z
N MET A 1 2.02 30.56 11.25
CA MET A 1 3.12 29.68 11.71
C MET A 1 3.12 29.41 13.22
N LYS A 2 3.16 30.42 14.11
CA LYS A 2 3.14 30.19 15.59
C LYS A 2 1.88 29.47 16.11
N VAL A 3 0.71 29.76 15.55
CA VAL A 3 -0.55 29.08 15.92
C VAL A 3 -0.57 27.62 15.47
N ILE A 4 -0.02 27.32 14.29
CA ILE A 4 0.10 25.95 13.77
C ILE A 4 1.12 25.16 14.61
N LEU A 5 2.26 25.78 14.96
CA LEU A 5 3.25 25.17 15.87
C LEU A 5 2.69 24.97 17.28
N ALA A 6 1.86 25.88 17.78
CA ALA A 6 1.18 25.73 19.06
C ALA A 6 0.12 24.62 19.01
N LEU A 7 -0.65 24.51 17.92
CA LEU A 7 -1.61 23.42 17.71
C LEU A 7 -0.90 22.07 17.54
N CYS A 8 0.22 22.02 16.82
CA CYS A 8 1.07 20.83 16.74
C CYS A 8 1.69 20.48 18.09
N ALA A 9 2.11 21.46 18.88
CA ALA A 9 2.64 21.22 20.22
C ALA A 9 1.55 20.75 21.18
N ILE A 10 0.34 21.31 21.13
CA ILE A 10 -0.81 20.87 21.93
C ILE A 10 -1.25 19.47 21.48
N TRP A 11 -1.30 19.19 20.18
CA TRP A 11 -1.65 17.88 19.63
C TRP A 11 -0.59 16.82 19.95
N LEU A 12 0.70 17.16 19.84
CA LEU A 12 1.81 16.32 20.30
C LEU A 12 1.74 16.12 21.81
N HIS A 13 1.38 17.14 22.60
CA HIS A 13 1.29 17.00 24.04
C HIS A 13 0.11 16.11 24.45
N CYS A 14 -1.05 16.30 23.83
CA CYS A 14 -2.24 15.45 23.98
C CYS A 14 -2.03 14.01 23.51
N ASN A 15 -1.18 13.76 22.51
CA ASN A 15 -0.80 12.40 22.11
C ASN A 15 0.35 11.82 22.95
N SER A 16 1.20 12.67 23.56
CA SER A 16 2.33 12.24 24.41
C SER A 16 1.95 11.96 25.85
N SER A 17 0.81 12.47 26.31
CA SER A 17 0.15 12.00 27.52
C SER A 17 -0.45 10.63 27.23
N ILE A 18 0.38 9.60 27.21
CA ILE A 18 -0.08 8.23 27.43
C ILE A 18 -0.57 8.22 28.87
N ASP A 19 -1.81 8.66 29.09
CA ASP A 19 -2.47 8.60 30.38
C ASP A 19 -2.38 7.15 30.84
N ALA A 20 -1.75 6.92 31.98
CA ALA A 20 -1.80 5.63 32.65
C ALA A 20 -3.28 5.22 32.71
N LEU A 21 -3.63 4.06 32.14
CA LEU A 21 -5.03 3.69 32.07
C LEU A 21 -5.52 3.43 33.50
N ARG A 22 -6.46 4.27 33.95
CA ARG A 22 -7.00 4.25 35.31
C ARG A 22 -8.30 3.45 35.34
N CYS A 23 -8.25 2.29 35.99
CA CYS A 23 -9.40 1.45 36.29
C CYS A 23 -9.90 1.75 37.71
N ASP A 24 -10.79 2.73 37.84
CA ASP A 24 -11.30 3.19 39.12
C ASP A 24 -12.63 2.53 39.47
N PHE A 25 -12.64 1.53 40.37
CA PHE A 25 -13.89 0.91 40.81
C PHE A 25 -14.63 1.70 41.90
N ALA A 26 -14.08 2.84 42.36
CA ALA A 26 -14.72 3.75 43.29
C ALA A 26 -15.54 4.85 42.57
N ASP A 27 -15.19 5.17 41.32
CA ASP A 27 -15.81 6.22 40.50
C ASP A 27 -16.55 5.61 39.28
N PRO A 28 -17.83 5.96 39.01
CA PRO A 28 -18.71 6.82 39.80
C PRO A 28 -19.07 6.24 41.16
N ASP A 29 -19.34 7.13 42.12
CA ASP A 29 -19.83 6.76 43.45
C ASP A 29 -21.02 5.80 43.34
N GLY A 30 -20.86 4.59 43.89
CA GLY A 30 -21.89 3.56 43.86
C GLY A 30 -21.87 2.66 42.62
N LEU A 31 -20.81 2.67 41.80
CA LEU A 31 -20.61 1.77 40.68
C LEU A 31 -20.82 0.28 41.07
N LEU A 32 -20.09 -0.19 42.07
CA LEU A 32 -20.20 -1.58 42.57
C LEU A 32 -21.45 -1.84 43.41
N LYS A 33 -22.20 -0.79 43.77
CA LYS A 33 -23.49 -0.91 44.47
C LYS A 33 -24.63 -1.11 43.47
N SER A 34 -24.61 -0.36 42.37
CA SER A 34 -25.65 -0.36 41.34
C SER A 34 -25.49 -1.49 40.32
N ASN A 35 -24.28 -2.04 40.19
CA ASN A 35 -23.98 -3.10 39.24
C ASN A 35 -23.55 -4.41 39.93
N ALA A 36 -23.85 -5.53 39.27
CA ALA A 36 -23.35 -6.84 39.71
C ALA A 36 -21.85 -6.96 39.45
N LEU A 37 -21.39 -6.47 38.29
CA LEU A 37 -19.99 -6.53 37.90
C LEU A 37 -19.60 -5.23 37.20
N ALA A 38 -18.47 -4.66 37.57
CA ALA A 38 -17.74 -3.70 36.76
C ALA A 38 -16.43 -4.37 36.31
N ARG A 39 -16.03 -4.22 35.06
CA ARG A 39 -14.79 -4.81 34.55
C ARG A 39 -13.96 -3.79 33.79
N CYS A 40 -12.65 -3.92 33.85
CA CYS A 40 -11.69 -3.07 33.16
C CYS A 40 -10.66 -3.95 32.45
N HIS A 41 -10.45 -3.72 31.16
CA HIS A 41 -9.51 -4.48 30.34
C HIS A 41 -8.36 -3.57 29.89
N VAL A 42 -7.12 -4.00 30.12
CA VAL A 42 -5.91 -3.25 29.74
C VAL A 42 -5.00 -4.13 28.92
N ASN A 43 -4.53 -3.61 27.79
CA ASN A 43 -3.51 -4.25 26.96
C ASN A 43 -2.17 -3.56 27.22
N ILE A 44 -1.21 -4.30 27.76
CA ILE A 44 0.09 -3.73 28.10
C ILE A 44 0.89 -3.33 26.84
N GLU A 45 0.56 -3.89 25.67
CA GLU A 45 1.16 -3.48 24.39
C GLU A 45 0.77 -2.04 24.00
N GLU A 46 -0.34 -1.54 24.52
CA GLU A 46 -0.84 -0.18 24.29
C GLU A 46 -0.53 0.77 25.45
N PHE A 47 -0.36 0.23 26.67
CA PHE A 47 -0.14 0.99 27.89
C PHE A 47 0.97 0.36 28.74
N ASP A 48 2.07 1.08 28.94
CA ASP A 48 3.19 0.61 29.77
C ASP A 48 2.90 0.67 31.28
N SER A 49 1.79 1.31 31.68
CA SER A 49 1.34 1.40 33.07
C SER A 49 -0.17 1.30 33.22
N ALA A 50 -0.62 0.79 34.36
CA ALA A 50 -2.02 0.68 34.73
C ALA A 50 -2.21 0.97 36.21
N THR A 51 -3.28 1.70 36.54
CA THR A 51 -3.66 1.99 37.93
C THR A 51 -5.02 1.39 38.22
N VAL A 52 -5.13 0.57 39.27
CA VAL A 52 -6.39 -0.06 39.68
C VAL A 52 -6.77 0.46 41.06
N ILE A 53 -7.95 1.05 41.19
CA ILE A 53 -8.44 1.60 42.46
C ILE A 53 -9.62 0.76 42.93
N CYS A 54 -9.51 0.22 44.13
CA CYS A 54 -10.55 -0.56 44.79
C CYS A 54 -11.05 0.19 46.04
N PRO A 55 -12.34 0.58 46.12
CA PRO A 55 -12.88 1.24 47.31
C PRO A 55 -12.76 0.33 48.54
N ARG A 56 -12.54 0.91 49.73
CA ARG A 56 -12.47 0.13 50.98
C ARG A 56 -13.83 -0.25 51.53
N THR A 57 -14.86 0.54 51.25
CA THR A 57 -16.23 0.24 51.69
C THR A 57 -17.22 0.48 50.56
N VAL A 58 -18.11 -0.49 50.34
CA VAL A 58 -19.22 -0.37 49.39
C VAL A 58 -20.49 -0.76 50.14
N ALA A 59 -21.42 0.19 50.28
CA ALA A 59 -22.69 -0.02 51.01
C ALA A 59 -22.53 -0.61 52.43
N GLY A 60 -21.42 -0.28 53.13
CA GLY A 60 -21.12 -0.76 54.48
C GLY A 60 -20.42 -2.12 54.54
N THR A 61 -20.07 -2.72 53.40
CA THR A 61 -19.24 -3.94 53.32
C THR A 61 -17.79 -3.57 53.02
N ASP A 62 -16.84 -4.19 53.74
CA ASP A 62 -15.41 -4.00 53.53
C ASP A 62 -14.95 -4.69 52.23
N TYR A 63 -14.27 -3.94 51.37
CA TYR A 63 -13.74 -4.40 50.10
C TYR A 63 -12.21 -4.41 50.12
N VAL A 64 -11.63 -5.39 49.42
CA VAL A 64 -10.18 -5.55 49.25
C VAL A 64 -9.88 -6.02 47.82
N LEU A 65 -8.63 -5.87 47.41
CA LEU A 65 -8.15 -6.43 46.16
C LEU A 65 -7.76 -7.90 46.36
N HIS A 66 -8.29 -8.77 45.50
CA HIS A 66 -8.03 -10.21 45.47
C HIS A 66 -7.16 -10.58 44.25
N PRO A 67 -6.21 -11.53 44.38
CA PRO A 67 -5.90 -12.28 45.60
C PRO A 67 -5.32 -11.37 46.69
N GLN A 68 -5.71 -11.60 47.95
CA GLN A 68 -5.25 -10.75 49.05
C GLN A 68 -3.72 -10.80 49.14
N PRO A 69 -3.04 -9.64 49.17
CA PRO A 69 -1.59 -9.62 49.32
C PRO A 69 -1.20 -10.17 50.70
N ASN A 70 -0.21 -11.06 50.74
CA ASN A 70 0.28 -11.64 52.00
C ASN A 70 1.01 -10.58 52.87
N SER A 71 1.58 -9.57 52.22
CA SER A 71 2.08 -8.34 52.84
C SER A 71 1.89 -7.18 51.85
N TYR A 72 1.75 -5.95 52.34
CA TYR A 72 1.69 -4.74 51.52
C TYR A 72 3.08 -4.24 51.08
N GLU A 73 4.11 -5.10 51.18
CA GLU A 73 5.43 -4.82 50.64
C GLU A 73 5.46 -5.18 49.15
N ASN A 74 6.16 -4.36 48.35
CA ASN A 74 6.14 -4.39 46.87
C ASN A 74 6.51 -5.76 46.24
N SER A 75 7.12 -6.69 46.98
CA SER A 75 7.61 -7.98 46.46
C SER A 75 6.62 -9.15 46.54
N HIS A 76 5.44 -8.99 47.15
CA HIS A 76 4.54 -10.12 47.45
C HIS A 76 3.11 -9.98 46.90
N ILE A 77 2.95 -9.21 45.83
CA ILE A 77 1.67 -9.08 45.14
C ILE A 77 1.38 -10.36 44.36
N ASN A 78 0.21 -10.94 44.61
CA ASN A 78 -0.29 -12.10 43.87
C ASN A 78 -1.33 -11.67 42.83
N THR A 79 -1.49 -12.46 41.79
CA THR A 79 -2.52 -12.29 40.76
C THR A 79 -3.21 -13.61 40.48
N TYR A 80 -4.44 -13.55 39.98
CA TYR A 80 -5.14 -14.74 39.50
C TYR A 80 -4.75 -15.01 38.04
N VAL A 81 -4.34 -16.25 37.79
CA VAL A 81 -4.18 -16.81 36.44
C VAL A 81 -5.20 -17.92 36.25
N SER A 82 -5.73 -18.02 35.04
CA SER A 82 -6.76 -19.01 34.73
C SER A 82 -6.17 -20.32 34.22
N TYR A 83 -6.69 -21.44 34.73
CA TYR A 83 -6.37 -22.78 34.30
C TYR A 83 -7.65 -23.63 34.22
N ASP A 84 -8.05 -24.00 33.00
CA ASP A 84 -9.23 -24.84 32.74
C ASP A 84 -10.52 -24.28 33.42
N GLY A 85 -10.66 -22.95 33.43
CA GLY A 85 -11.79 -22.27 34.06
C GLY A 85 -11.75 -22.16 35.58
N THR A 86 -10.64 -22.55 36.21
CA THR A 86 -10.36 -22.30 37.64
C THR A 86 -9.24 -21.27 37.80
N PHE A 87 -9.26 -20.52 38.89
CA PHE A 87 -8.29 -19.49 39.20
C PHE A 87 -7.24 -20.01 40.18
N ARG A 88 -5.98 -19.82 39.83
CA ARG A 88 -4.84 -20.09 40.70
C ARG A 88 -4.21 -18.75 41.07
N SER A 89 -4.02 -18.53 42.37
CA SER A 89 -3.20 -17.42 42.86
C SER A 89 -1.73 -17.75 42.64
N VAL A 90 -1.01 -16.86 41.96
CA VAL A 90 0.43 -16.96 41.70
C VAL A 90 1.09 -15.63 42.01
N ALA A 91 2.38 -15.64 42.38
CA ALA A 91 3.10 -14.39 42.58
C ALA A 91 3.22 -13.64 41.26
N LEU A 92 3.05 -12.32 41.30
CA LEU A 92 3.12 -11.50 40.09
C LEU A 92 4.51 -11.58 39.44
N SER A 93 5.56 -11.73 40.26
CA SER A 93 6.94 -11.99 39.83
C SER A 93 7.16 -13.34 39.14
N ASP A 94 6.29 -14.32 39.37
CA ASP A 94 6.36 -15.62 38.68
C ASP A 94 5.75 -15.55 37.27
N VAL A 95 4.98 -14.51 37.00
CA VAL A 95 4.29 -14.32 35.72
C VAL A 95 4.94 -13.25 34.87
N ILE A 96 5.34 -12.14 35.48
CA ILE A 96 6.10 -11.05 34.86
C ILE A 96 7.57 -11.28 35.19
N ALA A 97 8.30 -11.85 34.24
CA ALA A 97 9.71 -12.12 34.36
C ALA A 97 10.52 -10.89 33.99
N THR A 98 11.49 -10.55 34.85
CA THR A 98 12.48 -9.49 34.65
C THR A 98 13.87 -10.09 34.78
N ASP A 99 14.87 -9.49 34.14
CA ASP A 99 16.23 -10.05 34.17
C ASP A 99 16.92 -9.81 35.52
N ALA A 100 16.57 -8.72 36.20
CA ALA A 100 16.93 -8.44 37.59
C ALA A 100 15.66 -8.14 38.40
N PRO A 101 15.64 -8.45 39.71
CA PRO A 101 14.50 -8.11 40.57
C PRO A 101 14.22 -6.60 40.49
N ALA A 102 13.02 -6.24 40.03
CA ALA A 102 12.58 -4.86 39.91
C ALA A 102 11.21 -4.70 40.57
N ALA A 103 11.00 -3.59 41.29
CA ALA A 103 9.70 -3.24 41.82
C ALA A 103 8.91 -2.53 40.71
N PHE A 104 8.00 -3.26 40.07
CA PHE A 104 7.16 -2.77 38.97
C PHE A 104 5.68 -2.73 39.33
N ALA A 105 5.35 -3.20 40.53
CA ALA A 105 4.02 -3.10 41.09
C ALA A 105 4.12 -2.65 42.55
N SER A 106 3.22 -1.76 42.95
CA SER A 106 3.08 -1.31 44.33
C SER A 106 1.61 -1.23 44.71
N VAL A 107 1.33 -1.44 45.99
CA VAL A 107 0.00 -1.28 46.55
C VAL A 107 0.02 -0.16 47.57
N GLU A 108 -0.73 0.90 47.30
CA GLU A 108 -0.93 2.02 48.19
C GLU A 108 -2.26 1.89 48.91
N LEU A 109 -2.22 2.05 50.23
CA LEU A 109 -3.39 1.97 51.09
C LEU A 109 -3.76 3.38 51.57
N ASP A 110 -4.88 3.90 51.07
CA ASP A 110 -5.50 5.12 51.57
C ASP A 110 -6.67 4.78 52.53
N GLN A 111 -7.14 5.76 53.30
CA GLN A 111 -8.31 5.60 54.20
C GLN A 111 -9.57 5.19 53.45
N LEU A 112 -9.72 5.62 52.19
CA LEU A 112 -10.93 5.39 51.39
C LEU A 112 -10.79 4.26 50.37
N GLN A 113 -9.56 3.93 49.95
CA GLN A 113 -9.33 3.03 48.81
C GLN A 113 -7.99 2.30 48.90
N THR A 114 -7.86 1.24 48.11
CA THR A 114 -6.61 0.52 47.84
C THR A 114 -6.25 0.72 46.39
N THR A 115 -5.05 1.24 46.11
CA THR A 115 -4.56 1.49 44.76
C THR A 115 -3.46 0.50 44.43
N LEU A 116 -3.62 -0.27 43.35
CA LEU A 116 -2.56 -1.07 42.74
C LEU A 116 -2.00 -0.29 41.56
N ASN A 117 -0.73 0.10 41.65
CA ASN A 117 0.01 0.71 40.56
C ASN A 117 0.85 -0.39 39.91
N ILE A 118 0.71 -0.58 38.60
CA ILE A 118 1.58 -1.43 37.78
C ILE A 118 2.27 -0.49 36.80
N ASP A 119 3.59 -0.33 36.95
CA ASP A 119 4.42 0.49 36.06
C ASP A 119 5.56 -0.37 35.51
N LEU A 120 5.42 -0.79 34.25
CA LEU A 120 6.43 -1.59 33.57
C LEU A 120 7.41 -0.73 32.77
N SER A 121 7.13 0.57 32.61
CA SER A 121 7.99 1.50 31.88
C SER A 121 9.38 1.62 32.54
N ALA A 122 9.42 1.57 33.87
CA ALA A 122 10.65 1.66 34.66
C ALA A 122 11.55 0.41 34.57
N VAL A 123 11.03 -0.74 34.13
CA VAL A 123 11.76 -2.02 34.08
C VAL A 123 12.58 -2.17 32.80
N GLY A 124 12.19 -1.49 31.72
CA GLY A 124 12.83 -1.55 30.41
C GLY A 124 12.56 -2.87 29.67
N LEU A 125 13.12 -3.99 30.15
CA LEU A 125 12.99 -5.31 29.50
C LEU A 125 12.35 -6.35 30.42
N PHE A 126 11.18 -6.83 30.03
CA PHE A 126 10.42 -7.85 30.73
C PHE A 126 9.68 -8.76 29.73
N SER A 127 9.27 -9.94 30.20
CA SER A 127 8.36 -10.84 29.48
C SER A 127 7.23 -11.27 30.42
N ILE A 128 6.05 -11.53 29.84
CA ILE A 128 4.90 -12.03 30.59
C ILE A 128 4.61 -13.44 30.09
N ILE A 129 4.64 -14.39 31.01
CA ILE A 129 4.48 -15.81 30.68
C ILE A 129 3.01 -16.11 30.36
N GLU A 130 2.09 -15.55 31.15
CA GLU A 130 0.66 -15.77 30.99
C GLU A 130 0.03 -14.76 30.04
N ARG A 131 -0.99 -15.20 29.28
CA ARG A 131 -1.70 -14.35 28.33
C ARG A 131 -2.50 -13.24 29.03
N ARG A 132 -3.06 -13.55 30.22
CA ARG A 132 -3.96 -12.67 30.96
C ARG A 132 -3.77 -12.84 32.46
N LEU A 133 -3.64 -11.71 33.13
CA LEU A 133 -3.61 -11.56 34.58
C LEU A 133 -4.95 -10.98 35.05
N MET A 134 -5.38 -11.34 36.26
CA MET A 134 -6.66 -10.89 36.78
C MET A 134 -6.57 -10.49 38.26
N PHE A 135 -7.20 -9.37 38.59
CA PHE A 135 -7.39 -8.88 39.95
C PHE A 135 -8.87 -8.60 40.18
N ILE A 136 -9.37 -8.86 41.38
CA ILE A 136 -10.79 -8.69 41.70
C ILE A 136 -10.93 -7.76 42.90
N CYS A 137 -11.58 -6.62 42.73
CA CYS A 137 -12.04 -5.78 43.82
C CYS A 137 -13.39 -6.32 44.33
N GLY A 138 -13.42 -6.83 45.55
CA GLY A 138 -14.62 -7.47 46.11
C GLY A 138 -14.60 -7.54 47.64
N PRO A 139 -15.66 -8.06 48.27
CA PRO A 139 -15.74 -8.21 49.72
C PRO A 139 -14.52 -8.93 50.31
N ARG A 140 -14.10 -8.56 51.52
CA ARG A 140 -12.95 -9.18 52.19
C ARG A 140 -13.06 -10.70 52.34
N ASP A 141 -14.27 -11.21 52.51
CA ASP A 141 -14.60 -12.63 52.65
C ASP A 141 -15.09 -13.28 51.34
N LEU A 142 -14.72 -12.71 50.18
CA LEU A 142 -15.09 -13.24 48.86
C LEU A 142 -14.67 -14.70 48.69
N ASP A 143 -15.66 -15.58 48.54
CA ASP A 143 -15.48 -16.98 48.15
C ASP A 143 -15.78 -17.16 46.65
N LEU A 144 -14.74 -17.54 45.88
CA LEU A 144 -14.83 -17.74 44.44
C LEU A 144 -15.37 -19.16 44.15
N SER A 145 -16.69 -19.30 44.04
CA SER A 145 -17.30 -20.57 43.65
C SER A 145 -16.76 -21.06 42.30
N GLY A 146 -16.65 -22.38 42.11
CA GLY A 146 -16.18 -22.94 40.83
C GLY A 146 -17.07 -22.56 39.63
N ALA A 147 -18.33 -22.17 39.84
CA ALA A 147 -19.19 -21.64 38.79
C ALA A 147 -18.85 -20.17 38.48
N LEU A 148 -18.66 -19.34 39.51
CA LEU A 148 -18.26 -17.95 39.34
C LEU A 148 -16.90 -17.84 38.64
N GLN A 149 -15.90 -18.64 39.04
CA GLN A 149 -14.59 -18.66 38.37
C GLN A 149 -14.73 -18.97 36.87
N ARG A 150 -15.55 -19.98 36.51
CA ARG A 150 -15.82 -20.32 35.11
C ARG A 150 -16.50 -19.19 34.35
N HIS A 151 -17.42 -18.46 34.96
CA HIS A 151 -18.08 -17.31 34.32
C HIS A 151 -17.11 -16.14 34.15
N LEU A 152 -16.37 -15.76 35.21
CA LEU A 152 -15.38 -14.70 35.17
C LEU A 152 -14.25 -15.00 34.17
N ASN A 153 -13.84 -16.26 34.06
CA ASN A 153 -12.83 -16.65 33.07
C ASN A 153 -13.29 -16.45 31.62
N ARG A 154 -14.60 -16.59 31.36
CA ARG A 154 -15.18 -16.40 30.02
C ARG A 154 -15.46 -14.94 29.70
N LEU A 155 -15.25 -14.03 30.65
CA LEU A 155 -15.41 -12.61 30.40
C LEU A 155 -14.29 -12.13 29.50
N ASN A 156 -14.71 -11.49 28.42
CA ASN A 156 -13.87 -10.83 27.44
C ASN A 156 -14.51 -9.47 27.14
N GLY A 157 -13.72 -8.46 26.77
CA GLY A 157 -14.21 -7.09 26.60
C GLY A 157 -13.23 -6.21 25.81
N ILE A 158 -13.68 -5.03 25.42
CA ILE A 158 -12.90 -4.00 24.74
C ILE A 158 -12.10 -3.22 25.80
N ILE A 159 -11.04 -2.49 25.42
CA ILE A 159 -10.30 -1.57 26.30
C ILE A 159 -11.22 -0.42 26.72
N GLN A 160 -12.04 -0.68 27.74
CA GLN A 160 -12.80 0.30 28.49
C GLN A 160 -13.35 -0.35 29.76
N MET A 161 -13.75 0.48 30.70
CA MET A 161 -14.58 0.05 31.82
C MET A 161 -15.99 -0.31 31.32
N GLU A 162 -16.49 -1.48 31.71
CA GLU A 162 -17.83 -1.95 31.33
C GLU A 162 -18.60 -2.39 32.56
N GLU A 163 -19.88 -2.05 32.57
CA GLU A 163 -20.79 -2.30 33.69
C GLU A 163 -21.83 -3.36 33.32
N ILE A 164 -21.99 -4.34 34.19
CA ILE A 164 -23.05 -5.35 34.10
C ILE A 164 -24.05 -5.09 35.24
N PRO A 165 -25.24 -4.55 34.93
CA PRO A 165 -26.26 -4.29 35.94
C PRO A 165 -26.79 -5.58 36.56
N TRP A 166 -27.42 -5.47 37.72
CA TRP A 166 -28.07 -6.61 38.39
C TRP A 166 -29.23 -7.22 37.58
N ASN A 167 -29.80 -6.47 36.64
CA ASN A 167 -30.91 -6.87 35.78
C ASN A 167 -30.54 -6.60 34.31
N PRO A 168 -30.78 -7.53 33.38
CA PRO A 168 -31.47 -8.82 33.57
C PRO A 168 -30.64 -9.88 34.29
N ALA A 169 -31.32 -10.82 34.93
CA ALA A 169 -30.69 -11.99 35.56
C ALA A 169 -30.02 -12.88 34.50
N THR A 170 -28.69 -12.86 34.46
CA THR A 170 -27.83 -13.79 33.74
C THR A 170 -27.25 -14.84 34.70
N PRO A 171 -26.76 -15.99 34.21
CA PRO A 171 -26.08 -16.98 35.06
C PRO A 171 -24.93 -16.39 35.90
N LEU A 172 -24.16 -15.45 35.33
CA LEU A 172 -23.10 -14.75 36.04
C LEU A 172 -23.65 -13.86 37.15
N THR A 173 -24.66 -13.03 36.87
CA THR A 173 -25.25 -12.14 37.88
C THR A 173 -25.92 -12.92 39.01
N GLU A 174 -26.46 -14.13 38.74
CA GLU A 174 -27.01 -14.99 39.79
C GLU A 174 -25.93 -15.59 40.69
N GLU A 175 -24.77 -15.99 40.14
CA GLU A 175 -23.63 -16.41 40.96
C GLU A 175 -23.09 -15.25 41.80
N ILE A 176 -23.00 -14.03 41.24
CA ILE A 176 -22.58 -12.84 41.99
C ILE A 176 -23.61 -12.48 43.07
N ARG A 177 -24.91 -12.62 42.80
CA ARG A 177 -25.98 -12.32 43.77
C ARG A 177 -25.88 -13.18 45.03
N LYS A 178 -25.28 -14.37 44.97
CA LYS A 178 -24.99 -15.20 46.16
C LYS A 178 -23.99 -14.54 47.11
N ILE A 179 -23.07 -13.72 46.59
CA ILE A 179 -22.11 -12.90 47.36
C ILE A 179 -22.81 -11.65 47.94
N ARG A 180 -23.98 -11.27 47.40
CA ARG A 180 -24.81 -10.11 47.80
C ARG A 180 -24.14 -8.75 47.59
N SER A 181 -23.02 -8.71 46.88
CA SER A 181 -22.21 -7.52 46.69
C SER A 181 -21.65 -7.51 45.26
N GLY A 182 -21.56 -6.34 44.63
CA GLY A 182 -21.02 -6.22 43.27
C GLY A 182 -19.50 -6.41 43.24
N LEU A 183 -18.94 -6.79 42.10
CA LEU A 183 -17.51 -7.06 41.95
C LEU A 183 -16.87 -6.12 40.92
N GLY A 184 -15.66 -5.63 41.18
CA GLY A 184 -14.79 -5.01 40.20
C GLY A 184 -13.77 -6.02 39.69
N VAL A 185 -13.58 -6.19 38.37
CA VAL A 185 -12.59 -7.13 37.82
C VAL A 185 -11.67 -6.43 36.84
N PHE A 186 -10.39 -6.46 37.14
CA PHE A 186 -9.34 -5.90 36.30
C PHE A 186 -8.61 -7.03 35.56
N PHE A 187 -8.53 -6.91 34.24
CA PHE A 187 -7.80 -7.83 33.36
C PHE A 187 -6.61 -7.10 32.72
N LEU A 188 -5.42 -7.64 32.91
CA LEU A 188 -4.21 -7.18 32.22
C LEU A 188 -3.79 -8.23 31.19
N TYR A 189 -3.81 -7.84 29.91
CA TYR A 189 -3.43 -8.68 28.79
C TYR A 189 -1.98 -8.38 28.39
N ARG A 190 -1.23 -9.44 28.09
CA ARG A 190 0.18 -9.35 27.69
C ARG A 190 0.42 -8.69 26.33
N GLY A 191 -0.52 -8.83 25.40
CA GLY A 191 -0.28 -8.55 23.99
C GLY A 191 0.78 -9.49 23.36
N ASN A 192 1.31 -9.07 22.21
CA ASN A 192 2.28 -9.83 21.41
C ASN A 192 3.73 -9.35 21.60
N VAL A 193 3.94 -8.13 22.10
CA VAL A 193 5.28 -7.57 22.29
C VAL A 193 6.00 -8.20 23.48
N HIS A 194 5.29 -8.57 24.54
CA HIS A 194 5.88 -9.03 25.80
C HIS A 194 5.93 -10.56 25.92
N LEU A 195 5.97 -11.27 24.79
CA LEU A 195 6.24 -12.70 24.74
C LEU A 195 7.64 -13.02 25.31
N PRO A 196 7.84 -14.21 25.91
CA PRO A 196 9.17 -14.73 26.20
C PRO A 196 10.06 -14.71 24.95
N LEU A 197 11.32 -14.32 25.13
CA LEU A 197 12.29 -14.12 24.07
C LEU A 197 12.75 -15.48 23.52
N GLN A 198 12.90 -15.56 22.21
CA GLN A 198 13.72 -16.61 21.60
C GLN A 198 15.19 -16.18 21.60
N GLY A 199 16.10 -17.12 21.82
CA GLY A 199 17.53 -16.85 21.85
C GLY A 199 18.22 -17.34 23.12
N CYS A 200 19.43 -16.85 23.34
CA CYS A 200 20.33 -17.30 24.39
C CYS A 200 21.38 -16.22 24.70
N GLY A 201 22.42 -16.55 25.44
CA GLY A 201 23.53 -15.65 25.66
C GLY A 201 24.58 -16.24 26.57
N SER A 202 25.50 -15.41 27.06
CA SER A 202 26.61 -15.82 27.93
C SER A 202 26.14 -16.43 29.25
N ARG A 203 24.91 -16.12 29.68
CA ARG A 203 24.28 -16.66 30.89
C ARG A 203 22.80 -17.00 30.65
N PRO A 204 22.15 -17.78 31.54
CA PRO A 204 20.71 -17.99 31.45
C PRO A 204 19.95 -16.73 31.89
N SER A 205 18.72 -16.58 31.42
CA SER A 205 17.81 -15.51 31.84
C SER A 205 16.37 -16.03 31.87
N PRO A 206 15.54 -15.60 32.84
CA PRO A 206 14.12 -15.95 32.88
C PRO A 206 13.32 -15.31 31.73
N LEU A 207 13.90 -14.35 31.00
CA LEU A 207 13.27 -13.72 29.86
C LEU A 207 13.18 -14.64 28.63
N PHE A 208 14.04 -15.66 28.56
CA PHE A 208 14.03 -16.62 27.46
C PHE A 208 12.91 -17.64 27.61
N ALA A 209 12.31 -18.04 26.49
CA ALA A 209 11.32 -19.10 26.47
C ALA A 209 11.94 -20.42 26.98
N PRO A 210 11.26 -21.18 27.85
CA PRO A 210 11.79 -22.42 28.43
C PRO A 210 12.03 -23.53 27.41
N GLY A 211 11.45 -23.42 26.20
CA GLY A 211 11.64 -24.35 25.10
C GLY A 211 12.75 -23.98 24.11
N ASN A 212 13.58 -22.98 24.40
CA ASN A 212 14.69 -22.62 23.52
C ASN A 212 15.77 -23.73 23.54
N ASP A 213 16.08 -24.28 22.36
CA ASP A 213 17.17 -25.25 22.19
C ASP A 213 18.53 -24.54 22.32
N VAL A 214 19.09 -24.57 23.54
CA VAL A 214 20.43 -24.05 23.83
C VAL A 214 21.40 -25.22 23.97
N THR A 215 22.37 -25.29 23.07
CA THR A 215 23.47 -26.24 23.16
C THR A 215 24.62 -25.62 23.94
N VAL A 216 25.27 -26.39 24.80
CA VAL A 216 26.47 -25.96 25.53
C VAL A 216 27.60 -26.88 25.12
N ASP A 217 28.63 -26.31 24.50
CA ASP A 217 29.84 -27.06 24.15
C ASP A 217 30.50 -27.56 25.46
N PRO A 218 30.67 -28.89 25.64
CA PRO A 218 31.18 -29.45 26.88
C PRO A 218 32.67 -29.13 27.12
N ILE A 219 33.43 -28.76 26.09
CA ILE A 219 34.86 -28.44 26.17
C ILE A 219 35.05 -26.95 26.42
N THR A 220 34.40 -26.11 25.60
CA THR A 220 34.60 -24.66 25.62
C THR A 220 33.62 -23.93 26.53
N GLY A 221 32.51 -24.57 26.90
CA GLY A 221 31.41 -23.94 27.65
C GLY A 221 30.56 -22.99 26.81
N VAL A 222 30.82 -22.87 25.50
CA VAL A 222 30.11 -21.94 24.60
C VAL A 222 28.64 -22.30 24.53
N ARG A 223 27.78 -21.31 24.82
CA ARG A 223 26.33 -21.45 24.71
C ARG A 223 25.87 -21.03 23.32
N SER A 224 25.29 -21.94 22.56
CA SER A 224 24.81 -21.68 21.20
C SER A 224 23.31 -21.91 21.07
N CYS A 225 22.64 -21.09 20.28
CA CYS A 225 21.22 -21.26 19.95
C CYS A 225 20.92 -20.77 18.54
N VAL A 226 19.77 -21.19 18.03
CA VAL A 226 19.23 -20.75 16.74
C VAL A 226 17.94 -19.96 16.98
N ALA A 227 17.81 -18.81 16.36
CA ALA A 227 16.62 -17.97 16.40
C ALA A 227 16.01 -17.80 14.99
N ASP A 228 14.69 -17.88 14.91
CA ASP A 228 13.93 -17.72 13.67
C ASP A 228 13.46 -16.26 13.55
N PRO A 229 13.97 -15.48 12.57
CA PRO A 229 13.57 -14.08 12.39
C PRO A 229 12.09 -13.92 12.04
N MET A 230 11.44 -14.97 11.55
CA MET A 230 10.02 -14.96 11.19
C MET A 230 9.08 -15.19 12.39
N SER A 231 9.59 -15.54 13.57
CA SER A 231 8.72 -15.82 14.74
C SER A 231 8.09 -14.55 15.34
N GLN A 232 6.90 -14.73 15.94
CA GLN A 232 6.19 -13.67 16.68
C GLN A 232 6.99 -13.16 17.90
N SER A 233 7.78 -14.05 18.52
CA SER A 233 8.64 -13.71 19.65
C SER A 233 9.85 -12.89 19.21
N ARG A 234 10.17 -11.85 19.99
CA ARG A 234 11.40 -11.07 19.82
C ARG A 234 12.63 -11.96 20.03
N ILE A 235 13.68 -11.70 19.28
CA ILE A 235 14.98 -12.34 19.43
C ILE A 235 15.77 -11.57 20.49
N GLY A 236 16.23 -12.26 21.52
CA GLY A 236 17.10 -11.72 22.57
C GLY A 236 18.47 -12.37 22.55
N PHE A 237 19.52 -11.57 22.75
CA PHE A 237 20.88 -12.03 22.98
C PHE A 237 21.50 -11.30 24.17
N VAL A 238 21.91 -12.04 25.20
CA VAL A 238 22.56 -11.48 26.39
C VAL A 238 24.06 -11.73 26.35
N CYS A 239 24.88 -10.67 26.40
CA CYS A 239 26.33 -10.76 26.29
C CYS A 239 27.07 -10.00 27.41
N GLU A 240 27.63 -10.74 28.35
CA GLU A 240 28.57 -10.23 29.36
C GLU A 240 30.01 -10.22 28.80
N GLY A 241 30.21 -9.35 27.80
CA GLY A 241 31.46 -9.22 27.06
C GLY A 241 31.34 -8.20 25.92
N ARG A 242 32.16 -8.37 24.89
CA ARG A 242 32.06 -7.63 23.63
C ARG A 242 31.13 -8.37 22.66
N LEU A 243 30.16 -7.66 22.11
CA LEU A 243 29.33 -8.14 21.02
C LEU A 243 30.09 -8.04 19.69
N GLU A 244 30.02 -9.09 18.88
CA GLU A 244 30.58 -9.12 17.53
C GLU A 244 29.52 -9.66 16.55
N PRO A 245 29.08 -8.87 15.55
CA PRO A 245 29.41 -7.45 15.34
C PRO A 245 28.85 -6.54 16.44
N GLU A 246 29.36 -5.31 16.56
CA GLU A 246 29.00 -4.38 17.64
C GLU A 246 27.51 -3.96 17.61
N ASP A 247 26.94 -3.95 16.41
CA ASP A 247 25.53 -3.73 16.12
C ASP A 247 24.82 -5.05 15.75
N CYS A 248 25.18 -6.14 16.44
CA CYS A 248 24.49 -7.43 16.37
C CYS A 248 22.97 -7.28 16.19
N MET A 249 22.39 -8.07 15.28
CA MET A 249 20.99 -8.02 14.81
C MET A 249 20.62 -6.82 13.92
N ARG A 250 21.49 -5.83 13.74
CA ARG A 250 21.44 -4.89 12.60
C ARG A 250 22.45 -5.27 11.53
N SER A 251 23.54 -5.89 11.96
CA SER A 251 24.49 -6.61 11.14
C SER A 251 24.66 -8.03 11.69
N LEU A 252 25.04 -8.96 10.82
CA LEU A 252 25.38 -10.33 11.18
C LEU A 252 26.68 -10.72 10.49
N THR A 253 27.46 -11.56 11.15
CA THR A 253 28.63 -12.20 10.55
C THR A 253 28.18 -13.42 9.74
N GLY A 254 28.58 -13.48 8.47
CA GLY A 254 28.35 -14.61 7.57
C GLY A 254 29.23 -15.82 7.89
N GLN A 255 29.07 -16.89 7.13
CA GLN A 255 29.85 -18.13 7.32
C GLN A 255 31.36 -17.93 7.09
N TYR A 256 31.75 -16.96 6.27
CA TYR A 256 33.15 -16.68 5.93
C TYR A 256 33.70 -15.42 6.62
N GLY A 257 32.97 -14.87 7.60
CA GLY A 257 33.39 -13.67 8.35
C GLY A 257 33.05 -12.33 7.66
N GLU A 258 32.31 -12.37 6.56
CA GLU A 258 31.79 -11.21 5.84
C GLU A 258 30.55 -10.61 6.52
N ASP A 259 30.33 -9.31 6.33
CA ASP A 259 29.11 -8.66 6.79
C ASP A 259 27.94 -9.02 5.87
N VAL A 260 26.86 -9.57 6.46
CA VAL A 260 25.64 -9.92 5.74
C VAL A 260 24.69 -8.71 5.72
N VAL A 261 24.23 -8.32 4.53
CA VAL A 261 23.16 -7.34 4.37
C VAL A 261 21.85 -7.97 4.83
N ILE A 262 21.28 -7.46 5.92
CA ILE A 262 20.03 -7.97 6.49
C ILE A 262 18.94 -6.90 6.48
N PRO A 263 17.65 -7.29 6.49
CA PRO A 263 16.55 -6.36 6.70
C PRO A 263 16.70 -5.62 8.03
N THR A 264 16.38 -4.33 8.04
CA THR A 264 16.36 -3.57 9.29
C THR A 264 15.25 -4.10 10.19
N PRO A 265 15.54 -4.44 11.47
CA PRO A 265 14.52 -4.86 12.42
C PRO A 265 13.43 -3.79 12.57
N HIS A 266 12.17 -4.23 12.66
CA HIS A 266 11.04 -3.34 12.96
C HIS A 266 11.17 -2.71 14.36
N SER A 267 11.69 -3.48 15.31
CA SER A 267 12.06 -3.01 16.64
C SER A 267 13.48 -3.46 16.95
N TYR A 268 14.30 -2.54 17.45
CA TYR A 268 15.66 -2.82 17.87
C TYR A 268 15.97 -2.05 19.15
N MET A 269 16.36 -2.79 20.19
CA MET A 269 16.77 -2.25 21.48
C MET A 269 18.22 -2.68 21.74
N LYS A 270 19.13 -1.70 21.72
CA LYS A 270 20.50 -1.82 22.23
C LYS A 270 20.58 -0.95 23.46
N PHE A 271 20.86 -1.58 24.60
CA PHE A 271 20.88 -0.87 25.87
C PHE A 271 22.28 -0.31 26.12
N ASP A 272 22.55 0.93 25.68
CA ASP A 272 23.83 1.60 25.94
C ASP A 272 24.10 1.78 27.45
N TYR A 273 23.04 1.92 28.25
CA TYR A 273 23.10 2.06 29.71
C TYR A 273 22.83 0.76 30.48
N HIS A 274 22.31 -0.29 29.83
CA HIS A 274 21.98 -1.59 30.45
C HIS A 274 22.59 -2.75 29.66
N LYS A 275 23.93 -2.71 29.46
CA LYS A 275 24.71 -3.92 29.15
C LYS A 275 24.22 -5.05 30.08
N PRO A 276 23.70 -6.17 29.56
CA PRO A 276 24.29 -6.91 28.44
C PRO A 276 23.34 -7.26 27.25
N TRP A 277 22.16 -6.63 27.11
CA TRP A 277 21.14 -7.10 26.16
C TRP A 277 21.16 -6.46 24.76
N VAL A 278 20.87 -7.29 23.75
CA VAL A 278 20.41 -6.89 22.41
C VAL A 278 19.09 -7.59 22.14
N VAL A 279 18.06 -6.84 21.76
CA VAL A 279 16.74 -7.39 21.42
C VAL A 279 16.29 -6.84 20.07
N ALA A 280 15.86 -7.72 19.17
CA ALA A 280 15.34 -7.35 17.86
C ALA A 280 14.03 -8.07 17.53
N LYS A 281 13.16 -7.40 16.79
CA LYS A 281 11.97 -7.98 16.15
C LYS A 281 12.04 -7.69 14.66
N TYR A 282 12.11 -8.73 13.84
CA TYR A 282 12.06 -8.57 12.39
C TYR A 282 10.65 -8.72 11.85
N PHE A 283 9.95 -9.80 12.21
CA PHE A 283 8.59 -10.05 11.74
C PHE A 283 7.58 -9.01 12.22
N ASN A 284 6.83 -8.43 11.29
CA ASN A 284 5.79 -7.44 11.54
C ASN A 284 4.47 -7.75 10.80
N GLY A 285 4.28 -8.99 10.35
CA GLY A 285 3.13 -9.41 9.55
C GLY A 285 3.40 -9.49 8.05
N LEU A 286 4.48 -8.88 7.56
CA LEU A 286 4.94 -9.01 6.18
C LEU A 286 6.11 -9.96 6.07
N GLU A 287 6.29 -10.49 4.86
CA GLU A 287 7.41 -11.37 4.55
C GLU A 287 8.74 -10.62 4.49
N LEU A 288 9.79 -11.32 4.91
CA LEU A 288 11.16 -10.82 4.88
C LEU A 288 11.99 -11.58 3.83
N PRO A 289 12.96 -10.90 3.17
CA PRO A 289 13.99 -11.59 2.42
C PRO A 289 14.67 -12.64 3.30
N ARG A 290 15.00 -13.81 2.75
CA ARG A 290 15.73 -14.84 3.51
C ARG A 290 17.14 -14.34 3.81
N PHE A 291 17.53 -14.38 5.08
CA PHE A 291 18.89 -14.05 5.50
C PHE A 291 19.37 -15.07 6.54
N HIS A 292 20.69 -15.20 6.62
CA HIS A 292 21.34 -16.03 7.63
C HIS A 292 22.60 -15.34 8.12
N GLY A 293 22.94 -15.55 9.37
CA GLY A 293 24.20 -15.07 9.95
C GLY A 293 24.20 -15.26 11.45
N GLU A 294 25.24 -14.79 12.11
CA GLU A 294 25.38 -14.94 13.55
C GLU A 294 25.87 -13.71 14.26
N CYS A 295 25.64 -13.70 15.57
CA CYS A 295 26.37 -12.86 16.50
C CYS A 295 27.13 -13.71 17.50
N ARG A 296 28.24 -13.16 17.98
CA ARG A 296 29.10 -13.76 19.01
C ARG A 296 29.18 -12.83 20.21
N CYS A 297 29.22 -13.44 21.38
CA CYS A 297 29.61 -12.77 22.61
C CYS A 297 31.03 -13.19 22.96
N ILE A 298 31.95 -12.24 23.02
CA ILE A 298 33.38 -12.47 23.25
C ILE A 298 33.75 -11.94 24.63
N ASP A 299 34.41 -12.77 25.43
CA ASP A 299 34.97 -12.36 26.71
C ASP A 299 36.01 -11.24 26.51
N SER A 300 35.82 -10.12 27.23
CA SER A 300 36.69 -8.95 27.10
C SER A 300 38.11 -9.16 27.64
N ASP A 301 38.31 -10.12 28.54
CA ASP A 301 39.59 -10.36 29.20
C ASP A 301 40.47 -11.35 28.42
N ASN A 302 39.86 -12.41 27.85
CA ASN A 302 40.61 -13.49 27.20
C ASN A 302 40.32 -13.68 25.70
N GLY A 303 39.35 -12.95 25.14
CA GLY A 303 39.00 -13.03 23.72
C GLY A 303 38.29 -14.32 23.30
N GLN A 304 37.90 -15.19 24.23
CA GLN A 304 37.17 -16.43 23.93
C GLN A 304 35.68 -16.14 23.69
N VAL A 305 35.05 -16.91 22.80
CA VAL A 305 33.61 -16.84 22.60
C VAL A 305 32.91 -17.46 23.82
N LYS A 306 31.96 -16.75 24.43
CA LYS A 306 31.10 -17.24 25.52
C LYS A 306 29.76 -17.73 25.02
N ALA A 307 29.22 -17.08 24.00
CA ALA A 307 27.93 -17.44 23.43
C ALA A 307 27.86 -17.08 21.95
N ARG A 308 27.00 -17.80 21.22
CA ARG A 308 26.73 -17.59 19.81
C ARG A 308 25.23 -17.70 19.56
N ILE A 309 24.68 -16.78 18.79
CA ILE A 309 23.30 -16.87 18.31
C ILE A 309 23.33 -16.88 16.78
N GLU A 310 22.79 -17.94 16.20
CA GLU A 310 22.57 -18.05 14.75
C GLU A 310 21.16 -17.58 14.43
N ILE A 311 21.02 -16.61 13.53
CA ILE A 311 19.73 -16.15 13.04
C ILE A 311 19.54 -16.75 11.65
N ARG A 312 18.53 -17.61 11.49
CA ARG A 312 18.18 -18.19 10.19
C ARG A 312 16.69 -18.44 10.08
N THR A 313 16.15 -18.19 8.89
CA THR A 313 14.75 -18.51 8.55
C THR A 313 14.54 -20.03 8.54
N LYS A 314 13.44 -20.50 9.14
CA LYS A 314 13.06 -21.92 9.18
C LYS A 314 11.88 -22.18 8.23
N THR A 315 11.99 -23.16 7.33
CA THR A 315 10.90 -23.46 6.37
C THR A 315 10.04 -24.66 6.78
N ASP A 316 10.61 -25.61 7.53
CA ASP A 316 9.91 -26.85 7.91
C ASP A 316 9.55 -26.84 9.39
N TYR A 317 8.25 -26.80 9.68
CA TYR A 317 7.70 -26.79 11.03
C TYR A 317 6.95 -28.09 11.31
N VAL A 318 7.04 -28.58 12.55
CA VAL A 318 6.31 -29.78 13.01
C VAL A 318 5.64 -29.48 14.35
N CYS A 319 4.33 -29.63 14.41
CA CYS A 319 3.54 -29.62 15.63
C CYS A 319 3.14 -31.06 15.98
N ASP A 320 3.79 -31.68 16.96
CA ASP A 320 3.47 -33.05 17.37
C ASP A 320 2.57 -33.05 18.61
N ILE A 321 1.27 -32.87 18.37
CA ILE A 321 0.24 -32.88 19.42
C ILE A 321 0.24 -34.23 20.14
N THR A 322 0.47 -35.33 19.43
CA THR A 322 0.54 -36.68 20.00
C THR A 322 1.59 -36.74 21.11
N ASN A 323 2.82 -36.33 20.83
CA ASN A 323 3.90 -36.31 21.82
C ASN A 323 3.60 -35.35 22.98
N MET A 324 3.01 -34.19 22.71
CA MET A 324 2.64 -33.21 23.74
C MET A 324 1.58 -33.76 24.71
N ILE A 325 0.58 -34.50 24.23
CA ILE A 325 -0.43 -35.15 25.08
C ILE A 325 0.22 -36.15 26.02
N PHE A 326 1.09 -37.02 25.49
CA PHE A 326 1.74 -38.07 26.27
C PHE A 326 2.72 -37.52 27.30
N ARG A 327 3.44 -36.44 26.98
CA ARG A 327 4.34 -35.77 27.94
C ARG A 327 3.59 -35.06 29.06
N ASN A 328 2.36 -34.61 28.82
CA ASN A 328 1.59 -33.83 29.77
C ASN A 328 0.51 -34.65 30.51
N ASP A 329 0.62 -35.99 30.50
CA ASP A 329 -0.31 -36.93 31.15
C ASP A 329 -1.79 -36.62 30.85
N PHE A 330 -2.11 -36.30 29.58
CA PHE A 330 -3.47 -35.91 29.14
C PHE A 330 -4.05 -34.65 29.79
N ARG A 331 -3.22 -33.81 30.42
CA ARG A 331 -3.66 -32.51 30.93
C ARG A 331 -3.63 -31.45 29.81
N PRO A 332 -4.62 -30.54 29.76
CA PRO A 332 -4.56 -29.40 28.85
C PRO A 332 -3.32 -28.53 29.11
N ILE A 333 -2.67 -28.10 28.03
CA ILE A 333 -1.59 -27.09 28.05
C ILE A 333 -2.23 -25.69 28.03
N ARG A 334 -1.60 -24.72 28.69
CA ARG A 334 -2.06 -23.33 28.70
C ARG A 334 -1.84 -22.68 27.33
N GLY A 335 -2.90 -22.13 26.74
CA GLY A 335 -2.83 -21.39 25.47
C GLY A 335 -2.66 -22.29 24.23
N PRO A 336 -2.20 -21.74 23.10
CA PRO A 336 -1.92 -22.53 21.91
C PRO A 336 -0.83 -23.56 22.20
N TRP A 337 -1.06 -24.79 21.77
CA TRP A 337 -0.12 -25.90 21.98
C TRP A 337 1.11 -25.72 21.11
N CYS A 338 0.92 -25.20 19.91
CA CYS A 338 1.98 -24.77 19.02
C CYS A 338 1.63 -23.39 18.44
N SER A 339 2.65 -22.57 18.22
CA SER A 339 2.52 -21.28 17.53
C SER A 339 3.63 -21.16 16.50
N PHE A 340 3.27 -20.93 15.24
CA PHE A 340 4.22 -20.78 14.14
C PHE A 340 3.88 -19.58 13.27
N VAL A 341 4.89 -19.06 12.58
CA VAL A 341 4.72 -18.11 11.50
C VAL A 341 5.06 -18.81 10.20
N LEU A 342 4.09 -18.93 9.30
CA LEU A 342 4.34 -19.47 7.97
C LEU A 342 4.59 -18.34 7.00
N HIS A 343 5.61 -18.54 6.21
CA HIS A 343 6.06 -17.62 5.20
C HIS A 343 6.27 -18.35 3.86
N PRO A 344 6.37 -17.64 2.73
CA PRO A 344 6.63 -18.21 1.41
C PRO A 344 7.71 -19.32 1.38
N GLY A 345 7.28 -20.50 0.94
CA GLY A 345 8.07 -21.74 0.87
C GLY A 345 8.00 -22.62 2.13
N SER A 346 7.29 -22.20 3.17
CA SER A 346 7.18 -22.95 4.42
C SER A 346 6.16 -24.08 4.36
N THR A 347 6.41 -25.13 5.14
CA THR A 347 5.49 -26.23 5.39
C THR A 347 5.34 -26.49 6.88
N LEU A 348 4.10 -26.50 7.37
CA LEU A 348 3.76 -26.98 8.71
C LEU A 348 3.17 -28.39 8.62
N THR A 349 3.75 -29.33 9.36
CA THR A 349 3.17 -30.66 9.58
C THR A 349 2.56 -30.73 10.97
N ILE A 350 1.24 -30.92 11.05
CA ILE A 350 0.52 -31.12 12.32
C ILE A 350 0.26 -32.62 12.48
N ARG A 351 0.83 -33.21 13.51
CA ARG A 351 0.64 -34.61 13.89
C ARG A 351 -0.25 -34.71 15.12
N PHE A 352 -1.25 -35.57 15.06
CA PHE A 352 -2.20 -35.81 16.13
C PHE A 352 -2.60 -37.29 16.18
N PRO A 353 -3.17 -37.77 17.31
CA PRO A 353 -3.65 -39.14 17.39
C PRO A 353 -4.73 -39.41 16.33
N PRO A 354 -4.55 -40.42 15.45
CA PRO A 354 -5.54 -40.76 14.42
C PRO A 354 -6.85 -41.28 15.05
N GLU A 355 -7.93 -41.13 14.30
CA GLU A 355 -9.17 -41.87 14.54
C GLU A 355 -8.97 -43.26 13.92
N ASP A 356 -8.70 -44.29 14.73
CA ASP A 356 -8.48 -45.65 14.21
C ASP A 356 -9.76 -46.11 13.50
N VAL A 357 -9.67 -46.33 12.18
CA VAL A 357 -10.69 -47.03 11.39
C VAL A 357 -10.64 -48.50 11.80
N ASP A 358 -11.80 -49.10 12.06
CA ASP A 358 -11.97 -50.51 12.45
C ASP A 358 -11.25 -51.47 11.47
N GLU A 359 -9.95 -51.70 11.64
CA GLU A 359 -9.31 -52.90 11.16
C GLU A 359 -9.66 -54.01 12.16
N GLU A 360 -10.58 -54.89 11.73
CA GLU A 360 -10.88 -56.13 12.44
C GLU A 360 -9.57 -56.80 12.86
N PRO A 361 -9.47 -57.28 14.12
CA PRO A 361 -8.26 -57.93 14.58
C PRO A 361 -8.05 -59.18 13.73
N SER A 362 -7.09 -59.09 12.80
CA SER A 362 -6.47 -60.24 12.16
C SER A 362 -5.82 -61.06 13.27
N GLU A 363 -6.56 -62.04 13.79
CA GLU A 363 -6.02 -63.14 14.57
C GLU A 363 -4.96 -63.86 13.74
N LYS A 364 -3.70 -63.45 13.87
CA LYS A 364 -2.55 -64.35 13.80
C LYS A 364 -1.27 -63.64 14.22
N ASP A 365 -0.67 -64.23 15.25
CA ASP A 365 0.74 -64.20 15.61
C ASP A 365 1.32 -62.87 16.11
N SER A 366 1.09 -62.56 17.39
CA SER A 366 1.98 -61.67 18.15
C SER A 366 2.57 -62.40 19.36
N THR A 367 3.85 -62.70 19.22
CA THR A 367 4.80 -63.17 20.22
C THR A 367 4.85 -62.25 21.46
N SER A 368 5.09 -62.86 22.61
CA SER A 368 5.15 -62.28 23.94
C SER A 368 6.22 -61.17 24.10
N GLY A 369 5.80 -59.91 23.94
CA GLY A 369 6.49 -58.71 24.45
C GLY A 369 5.65 -58.05 25.56
N PRO A 370 6.28 -57.25 26.45
CA PRO A 370 5.57 -56.58 27.54
C PRO A 370 4.48 -55.66 26.98
N PRO A 371 3.30 -55.57 27.64
CA PRO A 371 2.15 -54.87 27.11
C PRO A 371 2.47 -53.38 26.93
N SER A 372 2.51 -52.94 25.68
CA SER A 372 2.42 -51.53 25.32
C SER A 372 1.12 -50.98 25.90
N GLN A 373 1.21 -49.99 26.80
CA GLN A 373 0.07 -49.25 27.34
C GLN A 373 -0.57 -48.37 26.26
N LYS A 374 -1.07 -48.97 25.17
CA LYS A 374 -2.00 -48.29 24.27
C LYS A 374 -3.33 -48.14 25.04
N PRO A 375 -3.83 -46.92 25.27
CA PRO A 375 -5.11 -46.72 25.93
C PRO A 375 -6.24 -47.46 25.18
N PRO A 376 -7.29 -47.96 25.86
CA PRO A 376 -8.33 -48.76 25.23
C PRO A 376 -9.06 -48.01 24.11
N LYS A 377 -9.20 -48.70 22.97
CA LYS A 377 -9.53 -48.18 21.64
C LYS A 377 -10.95 -47.60 21.44
N TYR A 378 -11.86 -47.80 22.39
CA TYR A 378 -13.30 -47.46 22.27
C TYR A 378 -13.73 -46.25 23.13
N LEU A 379 -12.77 -45.45 23.60
CA LEU A 379 -13.03 -44.48 24.67
C LEU A 379 -13.09 -43.02 24.21
N PHE A 380 -12.66 -42.68 23.00
CA PHE A 380 -12.56 -41.28 22.57
C PHE A 380 -12.89 -41.08 21.08
N THR A 381 -13.51 -39.95 20.73
CA THR A 381 -13.66 -39.45 19.35
C THR A 381 -12.73 -38.28 19.12
N THR A 382 -12.05 -38.22 17.97
CA THR A 382 -11.18 -37.10 17.60
C THR A 382 -11.79 -36.27 16.48
N ARG A 383 -11.47 -34.98 16.43
CA ARG A 383 -11.89 -34.12 15.30
C ARG A 383 -10.86 -33.02 15.07
N PHE A 384 -10.41 -32.91 13.82
CA PHE A 384 -9.53 -31.84 13.34
C PHE A 384 -10.35 -30.81 12.55
N MET A 385 -10.13 -29.52 12.79
CA MET A 385 -10.82 -28.42 12.10
C MET A 385 -9.91 -27.19 11.91
N PRO A 386 -10.04 -26.45 10.80
CA PRO A 386 -10.83 -26.78 9.62
C PRO A 386 -10.21 -27.93 8.80
N THR A 387 -11.03 -28.65 8.03
CA THR A 387 -10.60 -29.76 7.14
C THR A 387 -10.28 -29.30 5.72
N ASP A 388 -10.61 -28.05 5.40
CA ASP A 388 -10.30 -27.38 4.14
C ASP A 388 -9.97 -25.91 4.42
N LEU A 389 -9.62 -25.17 3.37
CA LEU A 389 -9.34 -23.73 3.45
C LEU A 389 -10.53 -22.87 3.02
N VAL A 390 -11.76 -23.39 2.93
CA VAL A 390 -12.93 -22.57 2.55
C VAL A 390 -13.26 -21.59 3.68
N THR A 391 -13.18 -22.09 4.92
CA THR A 391 -13.34 -21.31 6.15
C THR A 391 -12.08 -21.40 7.00
N LEU A 392 -11.64 -20.26 7.49
CA LEU A 392 -10.56 -20.13 8.45
C LEU A 392 -11.13 -19.76 9.81
N ARG A 393 -10.40 -20.05 10.89
CA ARG A 393 -10.77 -19.62 12.24
C ARG A 393 -9.84 -18.54 12.71
N GLN A 394 -10.41 -17.44 13.20
CA GLN A 394 -9.68 -16.35 13.84
C GLN A 394 -10.25 -16.15 15.24
N LEU A 395 -9.47 -15.56 16.14
CA LEU A 395 -10.02 -15.05 17.38
C LEU A 395 -11.00 -13.93 17.06
N LYS A 396 -12.20 -14.00 17.63
CA LYS A 396 -13.24 -12.98 17.44
C LYS A 396 -12.78 -11.58 17.88
N SER A 397 -11.93 -11.53 18.91
CA SER A 397 -11.23 -10.33 19.35
C SER A 397 -9.93 -10.74 20.03
N ILE A 398 -8.92 -9.84 20.01
CA ILE A 398 -7.64 -10.04 20.69
C ILE A 398 -7.81 -10.29 22.21
N TYR A 399 -8.90 -9.78 22.79
CA TYR A 399 -9.24 -9.94 24.21
C TYR A 399 -10.04 -11.20 24.51
N GLU A 400 -10.53 -11.90 23.48
CA GLU A 400 -11.29 -13.14 23.64
C GLU A 400 -10.35 -14.35 23.77
N ILE A 401 -10.57 -15.15 24.82
CA ILE A 401 -9.87 -16.42 25.05
C ILE A 401 -10.79 -17.56 24.61
N ASP A 402 -10.30 -18.41 23.72
CA ASP A 402 -10.96 -19.62 23.23
C ASP A 402 -12.34 -19.41 22.57
N VAL A 403 -12.60 -18.19 22.10
CA VAL A 403 -13.76 -17.88 21.24
C VAL A 403 -13.25 -17.54 19.86
N TYR A 404 -13.66 -18.36 18.90
CA TYR A 404 -13.18 -18.31 17.53
C TYR A 404 -14.36 -18.08 16.61
N ASP A 405 -14.20 -17.16 15.67
CA ASP A 405 -15.14 -16.95 14.58
C ASP A 405 -14.63 -17.66 13.33
N GLU A 406 -15.57 -18.25 12.59
CA GLU A 406 -15.29 -18.81 11.27
C GLU A 406 -15.46 -17.71 10.23
N VAL A 407 -14.37 -17.42 9.51
CA VAL A 407 -14.32 -16.40 8.47
C VAL A 407 -14.06 -17.10 7.14
N LEU A 408 -14.79 -16.72 6.10
CA LEU A 408 -14.53 -17.21 4.75
C LEU A 408 -13.14 -16.79 4.31
N TYR A 409 -12.37 -17.71 3.71
CA TYR A 409 -11.02 -17.45 3.25
C TYR A 409 -10.92 -16.18 2.40
N LYS A 410 -11.79 -16.07 1.39
CA LYS A 410 -11.84 -14.92 0.46
C LYS A 410 -12.21 -13.59 1.11
N LYS A 411 -12.76 -13.61 2.33
CA LYS A 411 -13.05 -12.40 3.13
C LYS A 411 -11.85 -11.95 3.96
N ALA A 412 -11.07 -12.89 4.49
CA ALA A 412 -9.91 -12.59 5.33
C ALA A 412 -8.62 -12.41 4.51
N ILE A 413 -8.44 -13.23 3.48
CA ILE A 413 -7.19 -13.37 2.71
C ILE A 413 -7.48 -13.17 1.21
N ALA A 414 -6.54 -12.55 0.51
CA ALA A 414 -6.49 -12.49 -0.94
C ALA A 414 -5.27 -13.29 -1.46
N GLY A 415 -5.45 -14.00 -2.58
CA GLY A 415 -4.44 -14.88 -3.17
C GLY A 415 -4.64 -16.36 -2.80
N ASP A 416 -3.94 -17.24 -3.52
CA ASP A 416 -4.14 -18.70 -3.51
C ASP A 416 -2.83 -19.45 -3.18
N ALA A 417 -1.95 -18.81 -2.40
CA ALA A 417 -0.64 -19.36 -2.05
C ALA A 417 -0.70 -20.49 -0.99
N LEU A 418 -1.85 -20.71 -0.34
CA LEU A 418 -2.00 -21.70 0.72
C LEU A 418 -2.59 -23.00 0.20
N GLU A 419 -1.97 -24.13 0.57
CA GLU A 419 -2.45 -25.48 0.27
C GLU A 419 -2.55 -26.31 1.56
N LEU A 420 -3.72 -26.88 1.83
CA LEU A 420 -3.94 -27.82 2.93
C LEU A 420 -4.01 -29.24 2.37
N ASP A 421 -2.98 -30.04 2.64
CA ASP A 421 -2.91 -31.45 2.31
C ASP A 421 -3.44 -32.29 3.48
N VAL A 422 -4.65 -32.82 3.28
CA VAL A 422 -5.36 -33.72 4.21
C VAL A 422 -5.30 -35.19 3.77
N SER A 423 -4.45 -35.54 2.80
CA SER A 423 -4.37 -36.91 2.28
C SER A 423 -3.94 -37.96 3.32
N GLN A 424 -3.23 -37.55 4.37
CA GLN A 424 -2.79 -38.41 5.48
C GLN A 424 -3.57 -38.15 6.79
N ILE A 425 -4.74 -37.48 6.72
CA ILE A 425 -5.53 -37.14 7.91
C ILE A 425 -5.95 -38.38 8.71
N SER A 426 -6.22 -39.50 8.02
CA SER A 426 -6.53 -40.80 8.64
C SER A 426 -5.36 -41.42 9.40
N LYS A 427 -4.12 -41.05 9.06
CA LYS A 427 -2.92 -41.41 9.83
C LYS A 427 -2.56 -40.37 10.89
N GLY A 428 -3.41 -39.37 11.09
CA GLY A 428 -3.19 -38.30 12.06
C GLY A 428 -2.17 -37.26 11.61
N GLU A 429 -1.99 -37.05 10.31
CA GLU A 429 -1.06 -36.05 9.76
C GLU A 429 -1.78 -35.11 8.78
N VAL A 430 -1.62 -33.81 8.99
CA VAL A 430 -2.09 -32.75 8.08
C VAL A 430 -0.93 -31.82 7.76
N LYS A 431 -0.79 -31.42 6.50
CA LYS A 431 0.25 -30.47 6.07
C LYS A 431 -0.38 -29.20 5.53
N LEU A 432 0.10 -28.06 6.02
CA LEU A 432 -0.21 -26.75 5.47
C LEU A 432 1.04 -26.20 4.79
N LYS A 433 0.96 -25.99 3.47
CA LYS A 433 2.04 -25.45 2.65
C LYS A 433 1.72 -24.02 2.26
N TYR A 434 2.74 -23.17 2.28
CA TYR A 434 2.70 -21.83 1.73
C TYR A 434 3.64 -21.78 0.53
N HIS A 435 3.07 -21.75 -0.67
CA HIS A 435 3.81 -21.69 -1.93
C HIS A 435 4.54 -20.36 -2.08
N ASP A 436 5.82 -20.40 -2.45
CA ASP A 436 6.62 -19.19 -2.65
C ASP A 436 6.29 -18.48 -3.96
N ASN A 437 5.98 -19.22 -5.01
CA ASN A 437 5.66 -18.67 -6.34
C ASN A 437 4.27 -18.01 -6.45
N LYS A 438 3.55 -17.79 -5.34
CA LYS A 438 2.21 -17.21 -5.32
C LYS A 438 2.09 -16.09 -4.29
N PRO A 439 1.41 -14.98 -4.62
CA PRO A 439 1.19 -13.89 -3.69
C PRO A 439 0.09 -14.22 -2.67
N LEU A 440 0.19 -13.62 -1.48
CA LEU A 440 -0.80 -13.73 -0.41
C LEU A 440 -0.90 -12.40 0.34
N SER A 441 -2.11 -11.92 0.61
CA SER A 441 -2.33 -10.70 1.39
C SER A 441 -3.50 -10.80 2.35
N LEU A 442 -3.47 -9.99 3.41
CA LEU A 442 -4.52 -9.90 4.43
C LEU A 442 -5.51 -8.79 4.09
N ARG A 443 -6.75 -9.16 3.78
CA ARG A 443 -7.84 -8.20 3.53
C ARG A 443 -8.36 -7.60 4.84
N LEU A 444 -8.59 -8.45 5.84
CA LEU A 444 -9.23 -8.07 7.09
C LEU A 444 -8.86 -9.03 8.23
N GLY A 445 -8.85 -8.50 9.45
CA GLY A 445 -8.68 -9.28 10.68
C GLY A 445 -7.21 -9.43 11.09
N PRO A 446 -6.91 -10.25 12.10
CA PRO A 446 -5.55 -10.57 12.50
C PRO A 446 -4.88 -11.49 11.48
N ASN A 447 -3.54 -11.48 11.44
CA ASN A 447 -2.77 -12.41 10.62
C ASN A 447 -2.67 -13.83 11.22
N SER A 448 -3.28 -14.07 12.39
CA SER A 448 -3.26 -15.33 13.13
C SER A 448 -4.54 -16.14 12.93
N PHE A 449 -4.38 -17.41 12.60
CA PHE A 449 -5.44 -18.36 12.29
C PHE A 449 -5.25 -19.65 13.10
N TYR A 450 -6.36 -20.30 13.45
CA TYR A 450 -6.35 -21.41 14.40
C TYR A 450 -6.82 -22.72 13.80
N PHE A 451 -6.02 -23.77 13.99
CA PHE A 451 -6.40 -25.15 13.72
C PHE A 451 -6.62 -25.86 15.04
N HIS A 452 -7.75 -26.55 15.19
CA HIS A 452 -8.10 -27.24 16.42
C HIS A 452 -8.11 -28.73 16.18
N TRP A 453 -7.39 -29.44 17.03
CA TRP A 453 -7.65 -30.85 17.26
C TRP A 453 -8.43 -31.00 18.57
N THR A 454 -9.50 -31.80 18.56
CA THR A 454 -10.34 -32.05 19.73
C THR A 454 -10.44 -33.54 20.01
N LEU A 455 -10.34 -33.91 21.28
CA LEU A 455 -10.55 -35.26 21.80
C LEU A 455 -11.73 -35.21 22.76
N ARG A 456 -12.77 -36.01 22.53
CA ARG A 456 -13.91 -36.14 23.46
C ARG A 456 -13.98 -37.56 24.00
N ALA A 457 -14.22 -37.69 25.29
CA ALA A 457 -14.47 -39.00 25.90
C ALA A 457 -15.88 -39.49 25.55
N ILE A 458 -15.97 -40.74 25.10
CA ILE A 458 -17.23 -41.45 24.80
C ILE A 458 -17.90 -41.94 26.10
N ASN A 459 -17.11 -42.30 27.11
CA ASN A 459 -17.56 -42.79 28.43
C ASN A 459 -17.30 -41.76 29.55
N LYS A 460 -17.92 -41.96 30.74
CA LYS A 460 -17.78 -41.12 31.97
C LYS A 460 -16.36 -41.12 32.59
N TYR A 461 -15.32 -40.94 31.79
CA TYR A 461 -13.97 -40.67 32.27
C TYR A 461 -13.88 -39.24 32.83
N THR A 462 -12.85 -39.01 33.63
CA THR A 462 -12.65 -37.79 34.43
C THR A 462 -12.45 -36.51 33.61
N PHE A 463 -12.10 -36.59 32.32
CA PHE A 463 -11.98 -35.42 31.43
C PHE A 463 -13.09 -35.40 30.37
N LYS A 464 -13.73 -34.23 30.21
CA LYS A 464 -14.87 -34.05 29.29
C LYS A 464 -14.43 -33.92 27.83
N SER A 465 -13.37 -33.15 27.58
CA SER A 465 -12.77 -32.97 26.25
C SER A 465 -11.41 -32.28 26.35
N ILE A 466 -10.45 -32.67 25.52
CA ILE A 466 -9.19 -31.93 25.32
C ILE A 466 -9.30 -31.20 23.99
N THR A 467 -8.95 -29.91 23.97
CA THR A 467 -8.82 -29.13 22.73
C THR A 467 -7.39 -28.65 22.63
N ALA A 468 -6.74 -28.94 21.52
CA ALA A 468 -5.38 -28.52 21.18
C ALA A 468 -5.45 -27.48 20.05
N PRO A 469 -5.49 -26.18 20.38
CA PRO A 469 -5.39 -25.12 19.40
C PRO A 469 -3.95 -24.96 18.91
N VAL A 470 -3.77 -24.89 17.60
CA VAL A 470 -2.53 -24.60 16.88
C VAL A 470 -2.68 -23.22 16.26
N ASP A 471 -1.85 -22.27 16.71
CA ASP A 471 -1.83 -20.90 16.21
C ASP A 471 -0.87 -20.79 15.02
N ILE A 472 -1.38 -20.30 13.90
CA ILE A 472 -0.63 -20.12 12.66
C ILE A 472 -0.78 -18.67 12.24
N SER A 473 0.31 -17.92 12.29
CA SER A 473 0.36 -16.58 11.71
C SER A 473 0.95 -16.64 10.30
N PHE A 474 0.44 -15.84 9.37
CA PHE A 474 1.01 -15.74 8.03
C PHE A 474 1.86 -14.48 7.87
N ALA A 475 3.00 -14.64 7.20
CA ALA A 475 3.79 -13.55 6.65
C ALA A 475 3.29 -13.25 5.23
N PHE A 476 2.56 -12.15 5.08
CA PHE A 476 1.96 -11.79 3.81
C PHE A 476 2.99 -11.18 2.87
N THR A 477 2.85 -11.43 1.57
CA THR A 477 3.78 -10.90 0.58
C THR A 477 3.66 -9.38 0.45
N HIS A 478 2.50 -8.82 0.79
CA HIS A 478 2.22 -7.40 0.70
C HIS A 478 0.99 -6.95 1.49
N ASN A 479 0.83 -5.65 1.66
CA ASN A 479 -0.35 -5.03 2.26
C ASN A 479 -1.51 -4.98 1.27
N TYR A 480 -2.70 -5.47 1.64
CA TYR A 480 -3.87 -5.47 0.74
C TYR A 480 -4.32 -4.05 0.38
N LYS A 481 -4.25 -3.14 1.36
CA LYS A 481 -4.65 -1.72 1.25
C LYS A 481 -3.64 -0.90 0.45
N MET A 482 -3.47 -1.25 -0.82
CA MET A 482 -2.67 -0.51 -1.78
C MET A 482 -3.39 -0.43 -3.12
N VAL A 483 -2.98 0.53 -3.96
CA VAL A 483 -3.42 0.57 -5.35
C VAL A 483 -2.72 -0.53 -6.12
N GLY A 484 -3.47 -1.27 -6.94
CA GLY A 484 -2.84 -2.23 -7.83
C GLY A 484 -3.63 -2.55 -9.08
N CYS A 485 -2.89 -2.93 -10.10
CA CYS A 485 -3.41 -3.32 -11.40
C CYS A 485 -3.61 -4.83 -11.44
N ASP A 486 -4.85 -5.26 -11.20
CA ASP A 486 -5.28 -6.65 -11.25
C ASP A 486 -6.69 -6.71 -11.84
N SER A 487 -6.84 -7.36 -12.99
CA SER A 487 -8.12 -7.55 -13.67
C SER A 487 -8.87 -8.80 -13.20
N GLY A 488 -8.31 -9.56 -12.25
CA GLY A 488 -8.92 -10.75 -11.69
C GLY A 488 -10.21 -10.46 -10.91
N ALA A 489 -11.16 -11.40 -10.97
CA ALA A 489 -12.40 -11.33 -10.17
C ALA A 489 -12.13 -11.31 -8.65
N GLU A 490 -11.03 -11.93 -8.22
CA GLU A 490 -10.54 -11.91 -6.85
C GLU A 490 -9.23 -11.14 -6.79
N SER A 491 -9.35 -9.81 -6.80
CA SER A 491 -8.19 -8.93 -6.79
C SER A 491 -7.32 -9.14 -5.57
N LEU A 492 -6.00 -9.20 -5.79
CA LEU A 492 -4.99 -9.19 -4.74
C LEU A 492 -4.84 -7.83 -4.05
N PHE A 493 -5.40 -6.78 -4.65
CA PHE A 493 -5.31 -5.40 -4.17
C PHE A 493 -6.68 -4.88 -3.74
N ASP A 494 -6.68 -3.75 -3.03
CA ASP A 494 -7.90 -3.08 -2.63
C ASP A 494 -8.61 -2.49 -3.86
N THR A 495 -9.77 -3.06 -4.18
CA THR A 495 -10.55 -2.68 -5.37
C THR A 495 -11.15 -1.29 -5.27
N ASP A 496 -11.48 -0.83 -4.06
CA ASP A 496 -12.08 0.49 -3.87
C ASP A 496 -11.03 1.58 -3.98
N MET A 497 -9.82 1.34 -3.43
CA MET A 497 -8.67 2.23 -3.67
C MET A 497 -8.27 2.26 -5.14
N SER A 498 -8.22 1.10 -5.80
CA SER A 498 -7.76 0.98 -7.19
C SER A 498 -8.72 1.64 -8.19
N ARG A 499 -10.02 1.66 -7.92
CA ARG A 499 -11.04 2.27 -8.81
C ARG A 499 -10.78 3.75 -9.14
N ALA A 500 -10.13 4.48 -8.24
CA ALA A 500 -9.79 5.90 -8.46
C ALA A 500 -8.67 6.11 -9.49
N TYR A 501 -7.87 5.08 -9.76
CA TYR A 501 -6.67 5.13 -10.62
C TYR A 501 -6.76 4.20 -11.83
N CYS A 502 -7.68 3.24 -11.78
CA CYS A 502 -7.81 2.18 -12.77
C CYS A 502 -9.11 2.27 -13.55
N SER A 503 -9.02 2.05 -14.87
CA SER A 503 -10.18 2.00 -15.75
C SER A 503 -9.93 1.06 -16.93
N THR A 504 -10.99 0.43 -17.43
CA THR A 504 -10.92 -0.36 -18.66
C THR A 504 -10.89 0.57 -19.87
N LYS A 505 -9.93 0.38 -20.77
CA LYS A 505 -9.75 1.13 -22.01
C LYS A 505 -9.85 0.20 -23.21
N SER A 506 -10.61 0.59 -24.24
CA SER A 506 -10.74 -0.21 -25.45
C SER A 506 -9.65 0.14 -26.46
N MET A 507 -8.88 -0.86 -26.86
CA MET A 507 -7.82 -0.74 -27.86
C MET A 507 -8.32 -1.11 -29.25
N GLY A 508 -7.81 -0.38 -30.26
CA GLY A 508 -8.07 -0.69 -31.66
C GLY A 508 -7.42 -2.00 -32.12
N ASN A 509 -7.64 -2.33 -33.40
CA ASN A 509 -6.94 -3.39 -34.13
C ASN A 509 -7.08 -4.82 -33.54
N GLY A 510 -8.24 -5.13 -32.95
CA GLY A 510 -8.57 -6.47 -32.48
C GLY A 510 -7.93 -6.88 -31.15
N ILE A 511 -7.26 -5.96 -30.45
CA ILE A 511 -6.65 -6.20 -29.13
C ILE A 511 -7.73 -6.36 -28.05
N GLY A 512 -8.80 -5.56 -28.14
CA GLY A 512 -9.89 -5.57 -27.16
C GLY A 512 -9.63 -4.64 -25.98
N ASP A 513 -10.21 -4.97 -24.82
CA ASP A 513 -10.18 -4.12 -23.64
C ASP A 513 -8.95 -4.40 -22.75
N ILE A 514 -8.29 -3.34 -22.29
CA ILE A 514 -7.16 -3.38 -21.35
C ILE A 514 -7.58 -2.75 -20.04
N TYR A 515 -7.28 -3.40 -18.93
CA TYR A 515 -7.42 -2.81 -17.59
C TYR A 515 -6.20 -1.96 -17.25
N GLU A 516 -6.35 -0.64 -17.28
CA GLU A 516 -5.25 0.31 -17.14
C GLU A 516 -5.32 1.07 -15.82
N CYS A 517 -4.25 1.02 -15.04
CA CYS A 517 -4.04 1.78 -13.82
C CYS A 517 -2.97 2.85 -14.04
N SER A 518 -3.37 4.11 -13.93
CA SER A 518 -2.46 5.26 -14.01
C SER A 518 -2.27 5.86 -12.63
N TYR A 519 -1.10 5.64 -12.04
CA TYR A 519 -0.78 6.04 -10.68
C TYR A 519 0.14 7.28 -10.65
N PRO A 520 -0.39 8.46 -10.27
CA PRO A 520 0.42 9.64 -10.10
C PRO A 520 1.23 9.56 -8.80
N ILE A 521 2.54 9.68 -8.90
CA ILE A 521 3.47 9.71 -7.77
C ILE A 521 3.22 11.00 -6.96
N LYS A 522 2.54 10.86 -5.82
CA LYS A 522 2.19 11.94 -4.88
C LYS A 522 3.01 11.85 -3.58
N TRP A 523 2.82 12.83 -2.70
CA TRP A 523 3.69 13.25 -1.59
C TRP A 523 3.92 12.24 -0.43
N GLU A 524 3.51 10.98 -0.54
CA GLU A 524 3.68 9.97 0.50
C GLU A 524 4.39 8.73 -0.06
N ARG A 525 5.22 8.07 0.75
CA ARG A 525 5.77 6.75 0.38
C ARG A 525 4.60 5.80 0.19
N LEU A 526 4.33 5.49 -1.07
CA LEU A 526 3.16 4.70 -1.44
C LEU A 526 3.65 3.51 -2.25
N GLN A 527 3.23 2.33 -1.81
CA GLN A 527 3.42 1.10 -2.56
C GLN A 527 2.29 0.95 -3.58
N THR A 528 2.62 0.45 -4.77
CA THR A 528 1.64 0.08 -5.78
C THR A 528 2.08 -1.21 -6.46
N GLY A 529 1.13 -2.01 -6.94
CA GLY A 529 1.43 -3.31 -7.53
C GLY A 529 0.78 -3.56 -8.89
N ILE A 530 1.26 -4.60 -9.57
CA ILE A 530 0.62 -5.20 -10.75
C ILE A 530 0.63 -6.71 -10.58
N HIS A 531 -0.47 -7.35 -10.96
CA HIS A 531 -0.63 -8.79 -10.97
C HIS A 531 -1.24 -9.25 -12.29
N CYS A 532 -0.64 -10.26 -12.90
CA CYS A 532 -1.14 -10.92 -14.09
C CYS A 532 -1.93 -12.16 -13.70
N GLY A 533 -3.04 -12.41 -14.40
CA GLY A 533 -3.80 -13.64 -14.21
C GLY A 533 -2.97 -14.90 -14.51
N PRO A 534 -3.51 -16.11 -14.22
CA PRO A 534 -2.77 -17.37 -14.31
C PRO A 534 -2.10 -17.66 -15.67
N ASP A 535 -2.72 -17.21 -16.77
CA ASP A 535 -2.19 -17.37 -18.14
C ASP A 535 -1.45 -16.11 -18.64
N GLY A 536 -1.28 -15.12 -17.78
CA GLY A 536 -0.66 -13.84 -18.09
C GLY A 536 0.84 -13.81 -17.78
N GLU A 537 1.58 -12.99 -18.52
CA GLU A 537 3.00 -12.76 -18.30
C GLU A 537 3.26 -11.27 -18.08
N LEU A 538 4.05 -10.94 -17.05
CA LEU A 538 4.44 -9.57 -16.73
C LEU A 538 5.69 -9.18 -17.53
N VAL A 539 5.60 -8.10 -18.30
CA VAL A 539 6.65 -7.62 -19.21
C VAL A 539 6.97 -6.13 -18.98
N PRO A 540 8.24 -5.73 -19.20
CA PRO A 540 9.38 -6.56 -19.62
C PRO A 540 10.04 -7.27 -18.43
N ASP A 541 10.54 -8.49 -18.63
CA ASP A 541 11.35 -9.23 -17.63
C ASP A 541 10.76 -9.21 -16.19
N ASN A 542 9.45 -9.48 -16.07
CA ASN A 542 8.70 -9.43 -14.80
C ASN A 542 8.71 -8.06 -14.08
N CYS A 543 9.13 -7.00 -14.75
CA CYS A 543 9.30 -5.66 -14.21
C CYS A 543 10.19 -5.54 -12.97
N GLU A 544 11.13 -6.47 -12.79
CA GLU A 544 11.96 -6.54 -11.59
C GLU A 544 12.96 -5.36 -11.51
N SER A 545 13.57 -5.02 -12.64
CA SER A 545 14.59 -3.97 -12.75
C SER A 545 14.45 -3.10 -14.00
N THR A 546 13.52 -3.44 -14.89
CA THR A 546 13.29 -2.77 -16.17
C THR A 546 11.80 -2.58 -16.41
N GLY A 547 11.46 -1.55 -17.17
CA GLY A 547 10.08 -1.26 -17.57
C GLY A 547 10.05 -0.42 -18.83
N TYR A 548 8.86 -0.15 -19.35
CA TYR A 548 8.71 0.66 -20.54
C TYR A 548 8.65 2.15 -20.19
N ASP A 549 9.52 2.95 -20.78
CA ASP A 549 9.33 4.39 -20.85
C ASP A 549 8.32 4.70 -21.96
N LEU A 550 7.14 5.19 -21.59
CA LEU A 550 6.09 5.47 -22.59
C LEU A 550 6.45 6.66 -23.49
N TYR A 551 7.31 7.58 -23.05
CA TYR A 551 7.74 8.73 -23.85
C TYR A 551 8.64 8.35 -25.02
N SER A 552 9.63 7.48 -24.79
CA SER A 552 10.54 7.01 -25.84
C SER A 552 10.10 5.69 -26.47
N ASN A 553 9.11 5.02 -25.86
CA ASN A 553 8.64 3.69 -26.22
C ASN A 553 9.77 2.65 -26.24
N ARG A 554 10.56 2.61 -25.16
CA ARG A 554 11.73 1.73 -24.99
C ARG A 554 11.74 1.10 -23.61
N ILE A 555 12.42 -0.04 -23.51
CA ILE A 555 12.74 -0.65 -22.21
C ILE A 555 13.88 0.17 -21.58
N ILE A 556 13.66 0.63 -20.36
CA ILE A 556 14.64 1.37 -19.55
C ILE A 556 14.81 0.68 -18.20
N PRO A 557 15.97 0.85 -17.52
CA PRO A 557 16.09 0.51 -16.11
C PRO A 557 15.08 1.28 -15.26
N SER A 558 14.67 0.72 -14.13
CA SER A 558 13.81 1.39 -13.16
C SER A 558 14.40 2.76 -12.78
N PRO A 559 13.62 3.85 -12.87
CA PRO A 559 14.04 5.17 -12.40
C PRO A 559 14.46 5.09 -10.93
N GLY A 560 15.42 5.91 -10.47
CA GLY A 560 15.87 5.88 -9.07
C GLY A 560 14.75 6.15 -8.04
N SER A 561 13.64 6.75 -8.48
CA SER A 561 12.41 6.99 -7.70
C SER A 561 11.48 5.78 -7.61
N VAL A 562 11.73 4.70 -8.35
CA VAL A 562 10.92 3.48 -8.40
C VAL A 562 11.81 2.30 -8.04
N ARG A 563 11.52 1.64 -6.93
CA ARG A 563 12.26 0.47 -6.46
C ARG A 563 11.38 -0.74 -6.42
N ASN A 564 11.94 -1.90 -6.72
CA ASN A 564 11.28 -3.18 -6.46
C ASN A 564 11.10 -3.33 -4.94
N ALA A 565 9.87 -3.54 -4.50
CA ALA A 565 9.50 -3.78 -3.10
C ALA A 565 9.12 -5.25 -2.82
N THR A 566 9.09 -6.08 -3.86
CA THR A 566 8.79 -7.50 -3.73
C THR A 566 10.00 -8.20 -3.08
N PRO A 567 9.85 -8.88 -1.92
CA PRO A 567 10.99 -9.45 -1.19
C PRO A 567 11.75 -10.54 -1.96
N TYR A 568 11.08 -11.21 -2.90
CA TYR A 568 11.65 -12.21 -3.79
C TYR A 568 10.83 -12.28 -5.09
N PRO A 569 11.37 -12.81 -6.19
CA PRO A 569 10.67 -12.82 -7.48
C PRO A 569 9.43 -13.72 -7.47
N ILE A 570 8.25 -13.15 -7.75
CA ILE A 570 7.01 -13.87 -8.01
C ILE A 570 6.64 -13.61 -9.48
N ARG A 571 6.56 -14.68 -10.29
CA ARG A 571 6.25 -14.51 -11.71
C ARG A 571 4.85 -13.95 -11.89
N GLY A 572 4.71 -12.91 -12.72
CA GLY A 572 3.44 -12.25 -12.98
C GLY A 572 3.02 -11.27 -11.89
N PHE A 573 3.84 -11.03 -10.86
CA PHE A 573 3.49 -10.17 -9.72
C PHE A 573 4.66 -9.27 -9.35
N GLN A 574 4.38 -7.98 -9.19
CA GLN A 574 5.41 -7.01 -8.86
C GLN A 574 4.84 -5.85 -8.03
N ILE A 575 5.57 -5.46 -6.99
CA ILE A 575 5.28 -4.28 -6.15
C ILE A 575 6.42 -3.29 -6.30
N PHE A 576 6.05 -2.01 -6.33
CA PHE A 576 6.96 -0.90 -6.42
C PHE A 576 6.87 -0.05 -5.15
N ASP A 577 8.02 0.24 -4.55
CA ASP A 577 8.18 1.32 -3.58
C ASP A 577 8.59 2.59 -4.34
N ILE A 578 7.98 3.70 -3.97
CA ILE A 578 8.11 4.95 -4.71
C ILE A 578 8.74 5.99 -3.80
N GLU A 579 9.95 6.42 -4.16
CA GLU A 579 10.68 7.48 -3.49
C GLU A 579 10.60 8.78 -4.30
N LEU A 580 10.30 9.88 -3.64
CA LEU A 580 10.17 11.18 -4.29
C LEU A 580 11.54 11.71 -4.75
N ASN A 581 11.66 12.00 -6.04
CA ASN A 581 12.71 12.85 -6.58
C ASN A 581 12.06 14.00 -7.37
N TYR A 582 12.01 15.18 -6.75
CA TYR A 582 11.15 16.31 -7.10
C TYR A 582 11.30 16.90 -8.52
N ASN A 583 12.37 16.53 -9.25
CA ASN A 583 12.76 17.26 -10.46
C ASN A 583 12.76 16.42 -11.74
N ILE A 584 12.55 15.09 -11.66
CA ILE A 584 12.66 14.22 -12.84
C ILE A 584 11.27 13.67 -13.18
N PRO A 585 10.66 14.08 -14.31
CA PRO A 585 9.37 13.54 -14.69
C PRO A 585 9.51 12.07 -15.07
N VAL A 586 8.54 11.26 -14.67
CA VAL A 586 8.55 9.78 -14.80
C VAL A 586 7.34 9.34 -15.62
N SER A 587 7.56 8.39 -16.53
CA SER A 587 6.50 7.70 -17.26
C SER A 587 6.88 6.23 -17.46
N TYR A 588 6.85 5.47 -16.37
CA TYR A 588 7.32 4.09 -16.31
C TYR A 588 6.13 3.13 -16.31
N ALA A 589 6.13 2.12 -17.19
CA ALA A 589 5.00 1.23 -17.34
C ALA A 589 5.39 -0.26 -17.35
N CYS A 590 4.46 -1.06 -16.83
CA CYS A 590 4.51 -2.51 -16.78
C CYS A 590 3.21 -3.10 -17.32
N TYR A 591 3.32 -4.20 -18.06
CA TYR A 591 2.19 -4.80 -18.76
C TYR A 591 2.03 -6.26 -18.41
N CYS A 592 0.78 -6.69 -18.21
CA CYS A 592 0.41 -8.08 -18.31
C CYS A 592 -0.01 -8.38 -19.74
N VAL A 593 0.56 -9.43 -20.34
CA VAL A 593 0.18 -9.92 -21.67
C VAL A 593 -0.36 -11.34 -21.59
N ASP A 594 -1.29 -11.70 -22.47
CA ASP A 594 -1.82 -13.07 -22.57
C ASP A 594 -0.87 -14.02 -23.31
N LYS A 595 -1.30 -15.28 -23.48
CA LYS A 595 -0.54 -16.31 -24.22
C LYS A 595 -0.22 -15.96 -25.68
N PHE A 596 -0.95 -15.02 -26.29
CA PHE A 596 -0.71 -14.54 -27.66
C PHE A 596 0.05 -13.19 -27.68
N GLY A 597 0.38 -12.65 -26.50
CA GLY A 597 1.10 -11.40 -26.34
C GLY A 597 0.22 -10.14 -26.41
N TYR A 598 -1.11 -10.27 -26.35
CA TYR A 598 -2.02 -9.13 -26.23
C TYR A 598 -1.98 -8.59 -24.80
N ALA A 599 -1.82 -7.27 -24.64
CA ALA A 599 -1.90 -6.65 -23.34
C ALA A 599 -3.31 -6.80 -22.75
N THR A 600 -3.37 -7.19 -21.48
CA THR A 600 -4.62 -7.39 -20.72
C THR A 600 -4.73 -6.42 -19.56
N SER A 601 -3.59 -6.04 -18.97
CA SER A 601 -3.52 -5.07 -17.89
C SER A 601 -2.25 -4.23 -17.99
N ARG A 602 -2.31 -2.97 -17.55
CA ARG A 602 -1.19 -2.04 -17.60
C ARG A 602 -1.14 -1.17 -16.35
N LEU A 603 0.00 -1.15 -15.66
CA LEU A 603 0.32 -0.18 -14.62
C LEU A 603 1.24 0.90 -15.20
N VAL A 604 0.85 2.16 -15.05
CA VAL A 604 1.65 3.33 -15.45
C VAL A 604 1.94 4.17 -14.21
N LEU A 605 3.22 4.35 -13.90
CA LEU A 605 3.71 5.24 -12.86
C LEU A 605 4.05 6.59 -13.50
N THR A 606 3.36 7.64 -13.09
CA THR A 606 3.54 8.98 -13.67
C THR A 606 3.98 10.00 -12.62
N HIS A 607 4.94 10.85 -12.99
CA HIS A 607 5.29 12.03 -12.21
C HIS A 607 5.56 13.18 -13.16
N ASN A 608 4.95 14.33 -12.88
CA ASN A 608 5.24 15.57 -13.60
C ASN A 608 6.00 16.51 -12.69
N SER A 609 7.04 17.17 -13.22
CA SER A 609 7.66 18.28 -12.49
C SER A 609 6.68 19.44 -12.38
N GLN A 610 6.77 20.20 -11.30
CA GLN A 610 5.82 21.27 -10.98
C GLN A 610 6.49 22.64 -11.10
N TYR A 611 5.78 23.58 -11.71
CA TYR A 611 6.21 24.98 -11.87
C TYR A 611 5.08 25.91 -11.49
N ASP A 612 5.34 26.83 -10.57
CA ASP A 612 4.36 27.82 -10.14
C ASP A 612 4.66 29.18 -10.79
N GLN A 613 3.62 29.85 -11.27
CA GLN A 613 3.66 31.18 -11.87
C GLN A 613 2.50 32.01 -11.35
N THR A 614 2.82 33.22 -10.87
CA THR A 614 1.82 34.14 -10.33
C THR A 614 1.75 35.39 -11.18
N TYR A 615 0.54 35.73 -11.62
CA TYR A 615 0.22 36.88 -12.43
C TYR A 615 -0.59 37.88 -11.60
N LEU A 616 0.00 39.04 -11.35
CA LEU A 616 -0.60 40.07 -10.50
C LEU A 616 -1.55 40.97 -11.29
N VAL A 617 -2.75 41.19 -10.73
CA VAL A 617 -3.76 42.12 -11.23
C VAL A 617 -3.74 43.38 -10.37
N ARG A 618 -3.34 44.50 -10.98
CA ARG A 618 -3.12 45.79 -10.32
C ARG A 618 -4.00 46.86 -10.93
N ARG A 619 -4.45 47.81 -10.12
CA ARG A 619 -5.06 49.06 -10.61
C ARG A 619 -3.93 50.05 -10.91
N LYS A 620 -3.81 50.53 -12.14
CA LYS A 620 -2.78 51.48 -12.57
C LYS A 620 -3.35 52.89 -12.56
N ALA A 621 -2.61 53.85 -11.97
CA ALA A 621 -2.99 55.25 -11.99
C ALA A 621 -2.83 55.84 -13.41
N ASP A 622 -3.70 56.79 -13.77
CA ASP A 622 -3.81 57.43 -15.10
C ASP A 622 -2.44 57.84 -15.67
N ASN A 623 -1.88 57.00 -16.55
CA ASN A 623 -0.67 57.32 -17.28
C ASN A 623 -1.07 57.58 -18.75
N ARG A 624 -0.86 58.81 -19.21
CA ARG A 624 -1.34 59.36 -20.50
C ARG A 624 -0.63 58.80 -21.76
N MET A 625 -0.03 57.62 -21.68
CA MET A 625 0.62 56.98 -22.82
C MET A 625 -0.35 55.93 -23.38
N LEU A 626 -0.73 56.04 -24.66
CA LEU A 626 -1.60 55.07 -25.37
C LEU A 626 -1.05 53.65 -25.13
N PRO A 627 -1.67 52.85 -24.25
CA PRO A 627 -1.11 51.56 -23.89
C PRO A 627 -1.37 50.56 -25.02
N PRO A 628 -0.54 49.51 -25.16
CA PRO A 628 -0.89 48.38 -26.01
C PRO A 628 -2.23 47.79 -25.56
N TYR A 629 -3.12 47.54 -26.51
CA TYR A 629 -4.45 46.97 -26.28
C TYR A 629 -4.66 45.69 -27.08
N VAL A 630 -5.57 44.85 -26.60
CA VAL A 630 -5.99 43.60 -27.24
C VAL A 630 -7.52 43.53 -27.23
N LEU A 631 -8.10 43.07 -28.34
CA LEU A 631 -9.54 42.89 -28.48
C LEU A 631 -9.93 41.46 -28.05
N LEU A 632 -10.74 41.36 -27.00
CA LEU A 632 -11.32 40.11 -26.47
C LEU A 632 -12.73 39.88 -27.05
N PRO A 633 -13.13 38.65 -27.41
CA PRO A 633 -14.50 38.35 -27.82
C PRO A 633 -15.52 38.69 -26.71
N TRP A 634 -16.60 39.41 -27.05
CA TRP A 634 -17.59 39.85 -26.06
C TRP A 634 -18.28 38.70 -25.32
N GLY A 635 -18.59 37.61 -26.02
CA GLY A 635 -19.24 36.44 -25.43
C GLY A 635 -18.48 35.81 -24.26
N ASP A 636 -17.16 36.00 -24.20
CA ASP A 636 -16.32 35.45 -23.14
C ASP A 636 -16.19 36.37 -21.91
N ALA A 637 -16.60 37.64 -22.02
CA ALA A 637 -16.67 38.57 -20.89
C ALA A 637 -17.75 38.17 -19.87
N GLY A 638 -18.67 37.25 -20.22
CA GLY A 638 -19.66 36.69 -19.31
C GLY A 638 -20.83 37.64 -18.97
N LEU A 639 -21.07 38.62 -19.84
CA LEU A 639 -22.11 39.63 -19.70
C LEU A 639 -23.20 39.37 -20.75
N SER A 640 -24.13 38.45 -20.45
CA SER A 640 -25.29 38.21 -21.31
C SER A 640 -26.34 39.28 -21.05
N ASN A 641 -26.46 40.27 -21.94
CA ASN A 641 -27.64 41.13 -21.98
C ASN A 641 -28.58 40.62 -23.08
N GLU A 642 -29.83 40.31 -22.72
CA GLU A 642 -30.91 39.92 -23.64
C GLU A 642 -31.47 41.09 -24.49
N ALA A 643 -30.85 42.28 -24.48
CA ALA A 643 -31.36 43.44 -25.21
C ALA A 643 -30.27 44.31 -25.88
N SER A 644 -30.47 44.56 -27.18
CA SER A 644 -29.75 45.46 -28.11
C SER A 644 -28.31 45.09 -28.49
N THR A 645 -27.95 45.41 -29.74
CA THR A 645 -26.67 45.17 -30.47
C THR A 645 -25.44 45.12 -29.56
N ALA A 646 -25.12 43.93 -29.05
CA ALA A 646 -23.94 43.72 -28.22
C ALA A 646 -22.67 44.07 -29.02
N PRO A 647 -21.68 44.74 -28.40
CA PRO A 647 -20.40 44.98 -29.03
C PRO A 647 -19.74 43.66 -29.44
N ASN A 648 -19.00 43.67 -30.55
CA ASN A 648 -18.36 42.45 -31.07
C ASN A 648 -17.12 42.06 -30.25
N SER A 649 -16.50 43.04 -29.58
CA SER A 649 -15.29 42.83 -28.79
C SER A 649 -15.15 43.84 -27.64
N LEU A 650 -14.51 43.39 -26.56
CA LEU A 650 -14.05 44.21 -25.43
C LEU A 650 -12.59 44.60 -25.64
N MET A 651 -12.27 45.88 -25.53
CA MET A 651 -10.88 46.36 -25.60
C MET A 651 -10.24 46.27 -24.22
N LEU A 652 -9.21 45.43 -24.09
CA LEU A 652 -8.38 45.32 -22.89
C LEU A 652 -7.20 46.29 -23.04
N GLU A 653 -7.11 47.26 -22.14
CA GLU A 653 -5.97 48.18 -22.07
C GLU A 653 -4.94 47.73 -21.03
N ASN A 654 -3.71 48.26 -21.09
CA ASN A 654 -2.68 48.04 -20.08
C ASN A 654 -2.27 46.55 -19.92
N ILE A 655 -1.88 45.97 -21.05
CA ILE A 655 -1.57 44.54 -21.16
C ILE A 655 -0.11 44.25 -20.83
N SER A 656 0.13 43.21 -20.03
CA SER A 656 1.42 42.51 -19.96
C SER A 656 1.33 41.24 -20.80
N GLN A 657 2.31 41.02 -21.67
CA GLN A 657 2.40 39.78 -22.44
C GLN A 657 3.49 38.91 -21.82
N GLU A 658 3.09 37.73 -21.36
CA GLU A 658 3.99 36.76 -20.73
C GLU A 658 3.97 35.47 -21.54
N SER A 659 5.07 34.72 -21.51
CA SER A 659 5.15 33.41 -22.16
C SER A 659 5.73 32.37 -21.24
N VAL A 660 5.11 31.20 -21.19
CA VAL A 660 5.60 30.03 -20.45
C VAL A 660 5.62 28.82 -21.37
N ILE A 661 6.62 27.96 -21.24
CA ILE A 661 6.70 26.71 -22.02
C ILE A 661 6.14 25.60 -21.14
N LEU A 662 5.15 24.87 -21.66
CA LEU A 662 4.65 23.65 -21.04
C LEU A 662 5.38 22.49 -21.69
N HIS A 663 6.45 22.04 -21.04
CA HIS A 663 7.21 20.88 -21.47
C HIS A 663 6.44 19.59 -21.20
N VAL A 664 6.76 18.55 -21.98
CA VAL A 664 6.19 17.22 -21.78
C VAL A 664 6.64 16.65 -20.42
N GLY A 665 5.70 16.20 -19.59
CA GLY A 665 5.97 15.78 -18.22
C GLY A 665 6.00 16.91 -17.20
N THR A 666 5.38 18.06 -17.49
CA THR A 666 5.37 19.20 -16.57
C THR A 666 3.94 19.64 -16.24
N SER A 667 3.78 20.19 -15.04
CA SER A 667 2.56 20.82 -14.57
C SER A 667 2.86 22.27 -14.25
N VAL A 668 2.15 23.20 -14.90
CA VAL A 668 2.27 24.63 -14.64
C VAL A 668 1.05 25.10 -13.87
N PHE A 669 1.26 25.64 -12.68
CA PHE A 669 0.25 26.27 -11.84
C PHE A 669 0.31 27.77 -12.09
N MET A 670 -0.75 28.31 -12.68
CA MET A 670 -0.87 29.72 -13.03
C MET A 670 -1.90 30.38 -12.11
N SER A 671 -1.43 31.14 -11.13
CA SER A 671 -2.26 31.88 -10.19
C SER A 671 -2.53 33.29 -10.70
N CYS A 672 -3.80 33.69 -10.74
CA CYS A 672 -4.23 35.05 -11.07
C CYS A 672 -4.64 35.77 -9.78
N GLU A 673 -3.75 36.60 -9.24
CA GLU A 673 -3.89 37.15 -7.90
C GLU A 673 -4.06 38.68 -7.91
N PRO A 674 -4.98 39.23 -7.09
CA PRO A 674 -5.03 40.67 -6.89
C PRO A 674 -3.82 41.12 -6.05
N GLU A 675 -3.22 42.25 -6.39
CA GLU A 675 -2.17 42.83 -5.54
C GLU A 675 -2.77 43.30 -4.20
N LEU A 676 -2.24 42.79 -3.09
CA LEU A 676 -2.63 43.19 -1.73
C LEU A 676 -2.23 44.65 -1.48
N GLN A 677 -3.11 45.59 -1.78
CA GLN A 677 -2.94 46.99 -1.38
C GLN A 677 -3.52 47.21 0.02
N ASN A 678 -2.71 47.77 0.93
CA ASN A 678 -3.07 48.08 2.32
C ASN A 678 -4.08 49.25 2.48
N ASP A 679 -4.74 49.68 1.40
CA ASP A 679 -5.66 50.81 1.43
C ASP A 679 -7.07 50.37 1.84
N ALA A 680 -7.54 50.88 2.98
CA ALA A 680 -8.80 50.54 3.63
C ALA A 680 -10.09 50.84 2.82
N ASN A 681 -9.98 51.29 1.57
CA ASN A 681 -11.10 51.74 0.73
C ASN A 681 -11.22 51.07 -0.64
N ASN A 682 -10.39 50.09 -1.00
CA ASN A 682 -10.55 49.36 -2.27
C ASN A 682 -11.38 48.09 -2.06
N GLY A 683 -12.53 48.00 -2.74
CA GLY A 683 -13.35 46.80 -2.77
C GLY A 683 -12.56 45.57 -3.24
N LEU A 684 -12.93 44.40 -2.72
CA LEU A 684 -12.27 43.11 -3.00
C LEU A 684 -12.21 42.86 -4.52
N ILE A 685 -11.01 42.94 -5.12
CA ILE A 685 -10.83 42.70 -6.55
C ILE A 685 -11.00 41.20 -6.81
N LYS A 686 -12.03 40.83 -7.56
CA LYS A 686 -12.24 39.46 -8.00
C LYS A 686 -11.50 39.22 -9.32
N THR A 687 -10.47 38.40 -9.32
CA THR A 687 -9.72 38.05 -10.54
C THR A 687 -10.38 36.89 -11.29
N THR A 688 -10.09 36.78 -12.60
CA THR A 688 -10.54 35.65 -13.42
C THR A 688 -9.54 35.24 -14.50
N TRP A 689 -9.52 33.94 -14.83
CA TRP A 689 -8.93 33.43 -16.07
C TRP A 689 -9.95 33.37 -17.20
N LEU A 690 -9.52 33.68 -18.43
CA LEU A 690 -10.30 33.59 -19.67
C LEU A 690 -9.56 32.78 -20.74
N PRO A 691 -10.27 31.99 -21.57
CA PRO A 691 -11.73 31.82 -21.57
C PRO A 691 -12.20 31.01 -20.33
N LYS A 692 -13.43 31.24 -19.88
CA LYS A 692 -13.95 30.53 -18.68
C LYS A 692 -13.99 29.01 -18.87
N GLN A 693 -14.31 28.56 -20.09
CA GLN A 693 -14.29 27.15 -20.50
C GLN A 693 -12.89 26.72 -20.99
N HIS A 694 -11.87 26.98 -20.19
CA HIS A 694 -10.46 26.68 -20.49
C HIS A 694 -10.15 25.18 -20.68
N HIS A 695 -11.07 24.27 -20.31
CA HIS A 695 -10.92 22.83 -20.61
C HIS A 695 -11.35 22.46 -22.04
N LEU A 696 -12.02 23.37 -22.76
CA LEU A 696 -12.47 23.15 -24.15
C LEU A 696 -11.85 24.14 -25.13
N PHE A 697 -11.54 25.36 -24.67
CA PHE A 697 -11.16 26.46 -25.54
C PHE A 697 -9.96 27.24 -25.01
N TYR A 698 -9.27 27.88 -25.95
CA TYR A 698 -8.20 28.83 -25.70
C TYR A 698 -8.22 29.96 -26.72
N TYR A 699 -7.33 30.96 -26.57
CA TYR A 699 -7.20 32.03 -27.56
C TYR A 699 -5.98 31.86 -28.48
N THR A 700 -6.15 32.23 -29.75
CA THR A 700 -5.05 32.57 -30.66
C THR A 700 -4.97 34.08 -30.85
N VAL A 701 -3.76 34.61 -30.98
CA VAL A 701 -3.51 36.05 -31.19
C VAL A 701 -3.34 36.32 -32.68
N ASN A 702 -4.23 37.12 -33.25
CA ASN A 702 -4.12 37.61 -34.63
C ASN A 702 -3.75 39.10 -34.63
N GLU A 703 -2.76 39.46 -35.44
CA GLU A 703 -2.44 40.87 -35.70
C GLU A 703 -3.45 41.45 -36.69
N THR A 704 -4.02 42.61 -36.36
CA THR A 704 -4.92 43.36 -37.25
C THR A 704 -4.42 44.79 -37.40
N PRO A 705 -4.87 45.55 -38.41
CA PRO A 705 -4.53 46.97 -38.55
C PRO A 705 -4.92 47.83 -37.32
N HIS A 706 -5.78 47.30 -36.46
CA HIS A 706 -6.29 47.91 -35.24
C HIS A 706 -5.77 47.19 -33.98
N GLY A 707 -4.55 46.64 -34.03
CA GLY A 707 -3.93 45.94 -32.91
C GLY A 707 -4.23 44.43 -32.85
N PHE A 708 -3.90 43.81 -31.72
CA PHE A 708 -4.04 42.37 -31.53
C PHE A 708 -5.48 41.98 -31.22
N LYS A 709 -5.96 40.90 -31.84
CA LYS A 709 -7.30 40.35 -31.62
C LYS A 709 -7.18 38.90 -31.14
N LEU A 710 -7.85 38.59 -30.03
CA LEU A 710 -7.99 37.21 -29.54
C LEU A 710 -9.14 36.53 -30.25
N ILE A 711 -8.88 35.32 -30.74
CA ILE A 711 -9.87 34.47 -31.39
C ILE A 711 -9.94 33.18 -30.59
N ARG A 712 -11.14 32.84 -30.13
CA ARG A 712 -11.41 31.60 -29.40
C ARG A 712 -11.32 30.40 -30.36
N LYS A 713 -10.57 29.36 -29.98
CA LYS A 713 -10.42 28.10 -30.72
C LYS A 713 -10.59 26.89 -29.81
N GLY A 714 -11.07 25.80 -30.38
CA GLY A 714 -11.12 24.49 -29.71
C GLY A 714 -9.76 23.79 -29.77
N TYR A 715 -9.45 22.98 -28.74
CA TYR A 715 -8.20 22.19 -28.73
C TYR A 715 -8.14 21.19 -29.88
N GLU A 716 -9.25 20.51 -30.20
CA GLU A 716 -9.35 19.49 -31.26
C GLU A 716 -9.01 20.01 -32.66
N GLU A 717 -9.17 21.31 -32.91
CA GLU A 717 -8.82 21.95 -34.19
C GLU A 717 -7.30 22.10 -34.36
N SER A 718 -6.55 22.13 -33.27
CA SER A 718 -5.14 22.54 -33.26
C SER A 718 -4.20 21.47 -32.72
N ILE A 719 -4.71 20.59 -31.88
CA ILE A 719 -3.96 19.54 -31.20
C ILE A 719 -4.71 18.22 -31.41
N SER A 720 -3.98 17.18 -31.82
CA SER A 720 -4.41 15.80 -31.65
C SER A 720 -3.63 15.19 -30.50
N ALA A 721 -4.31 14.44 -29.63
CA ALA A 721 -3.67 13.91 -28.43
C ALA A 721 -4.28 12.59 -27.97
N THR A 722 -3.50 11.79 -27.24
CA THR A 722 -4.03 10.64 -26.50
C THR A 722 -4.93 11.11 -25.33
N PRO A 723 -5.90 10.31 -24.86
CA PRO A 723 -6.79 10.71 -23.78
C PRO A 723 -6.02 11.05 -22.52
N GLY A 724 -6.34 12.20 -21.91
CA GLY A 724 -5.65 12.71 -20.73
C GLY A 724 -4.26 13.28 -20.99
N ALA A 725 -3.78 13.36 -22.24
CA ALA A 725 -2.45 13.89 -22.56
C ALA A 725 -2.19 15.31 -22.03
N LEU A 726 -3.19 16.18 -22.20
CA LEU A 726 -3.20 17.56 -21.77
C LEU A 726 -4.42 17.77 -20.88
N GLU A 727 -4.20 18.05 -19.60
CA GLU A 727 -5.26 18.27 -18.62
C GLU A 727 -5.29 19.72 -18.15
N PHE A 728 -6.51 20.20 -17.96
CA PHE A 728 -6.78 21.52 -17.41
C PHE A 728 -7.61 21.35 -16.15
N THR A 729 -7.06 21.75 -15.01
CA THR A 729 -7.77 21.72 -13.72
C THR A 729 -7.79 23.09 -13.09
N TYR A 730 -8.91 23.42 -12.45
CA TYR A 730 -9.10 24.68 -11.75
C TYR A 730 -9.11 24.43 -10.24
N LEU A 731 -8.21 25.09 -9.50
CA LEU A 731 -8.12 24.98 -8.05
C LEU A 731 -8.66 26.27 -7.42
N ASN A 732 -9.66 26.12 -6.55
CA ASN A 732 -10.16 27.21 -5.72
C ASN A 732 -9.59 27.01 -4.30
N ILE A 733 -8.45 27.61 -4.04
CA ILE A 733 -7.74 27.48 -2.76
C ILE A 733 -8.51 28.30 -1.71
N ASP A 734 -8.86 27.69 -0.58
CA ASP A 734 -9.49 28.30 0.60
C ASP A 734 -10.98 28.70 0.52
N GLY A 735 -11.73 28.26 -0.50
CA GLY A 735 -13.20 28.52 -0.57
C GLY A 735 -13.58 29.99 -0.73
N THR A 736 -12.59 30.90 -0.76
CA THR A 736 -12.76 32.31 -1.06
C THR A 736 -12.56 32.50 -2.56
N THR A 737 -13.50 33.15 -3.25
CA THR A 737 -13.46 33.33 -4.71
C THR A 737 -12.40 34.35 -5.18
N VAL A 738 -11.36 34.59 -4.38
CA VAL A 738 -10.44 35.72 -4.53
C VAL A 738 -9.20 35.33 -5.34
N TYR A 739 -8.79 34.07 -5.27
CA TYR A 739 -7.61 33.57 -5.97
C TYR A 739 -8.03 32.48 -6.95
N GLN A 740 -7.66 32.64 -8.22
CA GLN A 740 -7.93 31.67 -9.26
C GLN A 740 -6.63 31.03 -9.71
N THR A 741 -6.44 29.73 -9.42
CA THR A 741 -5.28 28.98 -9.90
C THR A 741 -5.71 28.01 -10.98
N MET A 742 -5.18 28.20 -12.18
CA MET A 742 -5.35 27.32 -13.31
C MET A 742 -4.13 26.41 -13.42
N VAL A 743 -4.34 25.11 -13.50
CA VAL A 743 -3.27 24.11 -13.58
C VAL A 743 -3.33 23.44 -14.94
N LEU A 744 -2.23 23.52 -15.69
CA LEU A 744 -2.04 22.86 -16.98
C LEU A 744 -1.06 21.72 -16.78
N LYS A 745 -1.44 20.50 -17.19
CA LYS A 745 -0.57 19.33 -17.07
C LYS A 745 -0.37 18.71 -18.44
N SER A 746 0.89 18.51 -18.81
CA SER A 746 1.27 17.64 -19.93
C SER A 746 1.94 16.41 -19.35
N HIS A 747 1.36 15.24 -19.51
CA HIS A 747 1.97 14.01 -18.99
C HIS A 747 3.14 13.56 -19.85
N ARG A 748 4.15 12.96 -19.21
CA ARG A 748 5.37 12.56 -19.93
C ARG A 748 5.13 11.46 -20.97
N GLY A 749 4.27 10.49 -20.69
CA GLY A 749 3.95 9.40 -21.61
C GLY A 749 2.88 9.71 -22.66
N ALA A 750 2.48 10.97 -22.78
CA ALA A 750 1.39 11.38 -23.67
C ALA A 750 1.88 11.66 -25.09
N ILE A 751 1.01 11.44 -26.07
CA ILE A 751 1.24 11.89 -27.45
C ILE A 751 0.50 13.20 -27.66
N LEU A 752 1.22 14.25 -28.08
CA LEU A 752 0.69 15.58 -28.38
C LEU A 752 1.18 15.99 -29.77
N ILE A 753 0.26 16.20 -30.71
CA ILE A 753 0.55 16.46 -32.11
C ILE A 753 -0.09 17.79 -32.52
N SER A 754 0.71 18.68 -33.11
CA SER A 754 0.19 19.91 -33.70
C SER A 754 -0.45 19.65 -35.06
N LYS A 755 -1.71 20.04 -35.23
CA LYS A 755 -2.38 20.06 -36.54
C LYS A 755 -1.97 21.28 -37.39
N HIS A 756 -1.20 22.23 -36.82
CA HIS A 756 -0.74 23.43 -37.53
C HIS A 756 0.47 23.16 -38.43
N SER A 757 0.45 23.71 -39.64
CA SER A 757 1.55 23.58 -40.61
C SER A 757 2.84 24.31 -40.20
N PHE A 758 2.70 25.44 -39.48
CA PHE A 758 3.83 26.30 -39.07
C PHE A 758 4.31 26.02 -37.64
N HIS A 759 3.38 25.75 -36.73
CA HIS A 759 3.64 25.55 -35.30
C HIS A 759 3.85 24.06 -34.98
N LYS A 760 4.88 23.45 -35.59
CA LYS A 760 5.11 21.99 -35.52
C LYS A 760 5.73 21.49 -34.21
N LYS A 761 6.46 22.34 -33.49
CA LYS A 761 7.17 21.96 -32.24
C LYS A 761 6.47 22.44 -30.97
N HIS A 762 5.81 23.58 -31.05
CA HIS A 762 5.08 24.17 -29.94
C HIS A 762 3.78 24.76 -30.47
N VAL A 763 2.65 24.42 -29.83
CA VAL A 763 1.36 25.03 -30.11
C VAL A 763 1.17 26.20 -29.14
N PRO A 764 1.08 27.45 -29.63
CA PRO A 764 0.82 28.58 -28.77
C PRO A 764 -0.65 28.59 -28.31
N ILE A 765 -0.86 28.55 -27.00
CA ILE A 765 -2.18 28.55 -26.36
C ILE A 765 -2.25 29.77 -25.44
N THR A 766 -3.13 30.73 -25.74
CA THR A 766 -3.19 31.98 -24.96
C THR A 766 -4.37 31.99 -23.99
N PHE A 767 -4.09 32.43 -22.76
CA PHE A 767 -5.06 32.72 -21.71
C PHE A 767 -4.94 34.17 -21.26
N VAL A 768 -6.00 34.70 -20.65
CA VAL A 768 -6.00 36.06 -20.10
C VAL A 768 -6.35 36.03 -18.62
N CYS A 769 -5.49 36.61 -17.79
CA CYS A 769 -5.72 36.85 -16.37
C CYS A 769 -5.97 38.34 -16.12
N GLY A 770 -7.05 38.69 -15.44
CA GLY A 770 -7.37 40.07 -15.10
C GLY A 770 -8.51 40.20 -14.10
N LYS A 771 -9.04 41.43 -13.93
CA LYS A 771 -10.25 41.66 -13.14
C LYS A 771 -11.43 40.99 -13.83
N THR A 772 -12.32 40.35 -13.06
CA THR A 772 -13.60 39.87 -13.57
C THR A 772 -14.41 41.05 -14.12
N PRO A 773 -14.79 41.07 -15.41
CA PRO A 773 -15.56 42.16 -15.98
C PRO A 773 -16.91 42.32 -15.27
N GLU A 774 -17.21 43.52 -14.76
CA GLU A 774 -18.51 43.87 -14.19
C GLU A 774 -19.25 44.85 -15.12
N PRO A 775 -20.60 44.89 -15.10
CA PRO A 775 -21.36 45.85 -15.92
C PRO A 775 -20.95 47.31 -15.68
N SER A 776 -20.50 47.64 -14.47
CA SER A 776 -20.00 48.98 -14.10
C SER A 776 -18.66 49.35 -14.75
N ASP A 777 -17.90 48.36 -15.23
CA ASP A 777 -16.58 48.57 -15.83
C ASP A 777 -16.66 48.90 -17.33
N LEU A 778 -17.86 49.08 -17.89
CA LEU A 778 -18.04 49.21 -19.35
C LEU A 778 -18.60 50.58 -19.71
N SER A 779 -17.86 51.31 -20.52
CA SER A 779 -18.37 52.48 -21.24
C SER A 779 -18.56 52.12 -22.72
N VAL A 780 -19.80 52.24 -23.20
CA VAL A 780 -20.08 52.16 -24.64
C VAL A 780 -19.79 53.54 -25.22
N SER A 781 -18.69 53.66 -25.97
CA SER A 781 -18.36 54.90 -26.67
C SER A 781 -19.31 55.07 -27.86
N GLY A 782 -20.46 55.70 -27.62
CA GLY A 782 -21.45 56.03 -28.65
C GLY A 782 -21.04 57.29 -29.41
N ASP A 783 -20.01 57.23 -30.26
CA ASP A 783 -19.76 58.31 -31.19
C ASP A 783 -20.64 58.16 -32.44
N THR A 784 -21.46 59.19 -32.66
CA THR A 784 -22.57 59.28 -33.61
C THR A 784 -22.12 59.50 -35.06
N TYR A 785 -21.02 58.86 -35.49
CA TYR A 785 -20.55 58.94 -36.88
C TYR A 785 -20.77 57.62 -37.60
N ALA A 786 -21.55 57.69 -38.69
CA ALA A 786 -21.94 56.58 -39.55
C ALA A 786 -20.75 55.97 -40.31
N SER A 787 -19.85 55.29 -39.59
CA SER A 787 -18.85 54.39 -40.15
C SER A 787 -19.23 52.95 -39.80
N PRO A 788 -19.09 51.97 -40.72
CA PRO A 788 -19.41 50.56 -40.48
C PRO A 788 -18.31 49.88 -39.64
N HIS A 789 -17.91 50.49 -38.53
CA HIS A 789 -16.92 49.94 -37.62
C HIS A 789 -17.60 49.09 -36.54
N PRO A 790 -17.03 47.93 -36.19
CA PRO A 790 -17.57 47.08 -35.13
C PRO A 790 -17.67 47.88 -33.83
N SER A 791 -18.80 47.78 -33.14
CA SER A 791 -18.99 48.37 -31.82
C SER A 791 -17.98 47.75 -30.84
N ILE A 792 -17.08 48.57 -30.30
CA ILE A 792 -16.05 48.19 -29.32
C ILE A 792 -16.45 48.81 -27.97
N ALA A 793 -16.52 47.98 -26.93
CA ALA A 793 -16.67 48.47 -25.56
C ALA A 793 -15.29 48.76 -24.95
N LEU A 794 -15.17 49.90 -24.25
CA LEU A 794 -13.98 50.24 -23.48
C LEU A 794 -14.14 49.78 -22.03
N SER A 795 -13.07 49.22 -21.47
CA SER A 795 -12.94 48.99 -20.03
C SER A 795 -12.69 50.33 -19.32
N SER A 796 -13.63 50.79 -18.49
CA SER A 796 -13.59 52.10 -17.81
C SER A 796 -12.62 52.15 -16.63
N ALA A 797 -12.15 50.98 -16.14
CA ALA A 797 -11.23 50.88 -15.01
C ALA A 797 -9.83 50.42 -15.45
N PRO A 798 -8.75 51.12 -15.07
CA PRO A 798 -7.38 50.85 -15.53
C PRO A 798 -6.74 49.69 -14.75
N TYR A 799 -7.19 48.46 -14.95
CA TYR A 799 -6.54 47.27 -14.40
C TYR A 799 -5.47 46.72 -15.34
N THR A 800 -4.46 46.02 -14.79
CA THR A 800 -3.51 45.25 -15.60
C THR A 800 -4.16 43.95 -16.09
N TRP A 801 -3.97 43.65 -17.36
CA TRP A 801 -4.41 42.39 -17.97
C TRP A 801 -3.19 41.60 -18.41
N ASN A 802 -3.03 40.38 -17.90
CA ASN A 802 -1.92 39.49 -18.25
C ASN A 802 -2.38 38.56 -19.38
N VAL A 803 -1.84 38.76 -20.58
CA VAL A 803 -2.02 37.87 -21.73
C VAL A 803 -0.89 36.85 -21.69
N VAL A 804 -1.22 35.63 -21.27
CA VAL A 804 -0.25 34.57 -21.03
C VAL A 804 -0.29 33.57 -22.19
N GLN A 805 0.79 33.50 -22.96
CA GLN A 805 0.95 32.51 -24.02
C GLN A 805 1.69 31.28 -23.46
N VAL A 806 0.99 30.17 -23.39
CA VAL A 806 1.57 28.86 -23.05
C VAL A 806 2.00 28.19 -24.35
N ALA A 807 3.31 28.02 -24.55
CA ALA A 807 3.86 27.25 -25.65
C ALA A 807 3.84 25.76 -25.26
N VAL A 808 2.81 25.04 -25.70
CA VAL A 808 2.67 23.60 -25.41
C VAL A 808 3.57 22.80 -26.35
N GLU A 809 4.55 22.11 -25.77
CA GLU A 809 5.47 21.25 -26.51
C GLU A 809 4.74 20.06 -27.12
N THR A 810 4.99 19.79 -28.40
CA THR A 810 4.44 18.63 -29.12
C THR A 810 5.46 17.53 -29.24
N THR A 811 5.02 16.28 -29.16
CA THR A 811 5.88 15.10 -29.18
C THR A 811 6.14 14.55 -30.56
N ASP A 812 5.17 14.64 -31.47
CA ASP A 812 5.24 14.01 -32.79
C ASP A 812 4.60 14.88 -33.88
N PRO A 813 5.01 14.72 -35.16
CA PRO A 813 4.44 15.49 -36.26
C PRO A 813 3.10 14.91 -36.76
N TYR A 814 2.24 15.77 -37.32
CA TYR A 814 0.97 15.35 -37.93
C TYR A 814 1.16 14.87 -39.37
N MET A 815 1.11 13.55 -39.58
CA MET A 815 1.43 12.88 -40.86
C MET A 815 0.36 11.86 -41.25
N GLN A 816 0.43 11.38 -42.50
CA GLN A 816 -0.31 10.19 -42.89
C GLN A 816 0.35 8.96 -42.27
N GLY A 817 -0.45 8.00 -41.81
CA GLY A 817 0.07 6.86 -41.09
C GLY A 817 -0.99 6.08 -40.35
N CYS A 818 -0.56 5.00 -39.70
CA CYS A 818 -1.42 4.19 -38.87
C CYS A 818 -0.65 3.65 -37.67
N GLY A 819 -1.39 3.25 -36.64
CA GLY A 819 -0.81 2.73 -35.42
C GLY A 819 -1.80 1.97 -34.57
N VAL A 820 -1.27 1.21 -33.62
CA VAL A 820 -2.07 0.65 -32.53
C VAL A 820 -2.32 1.78 -31.53
N THR A 821 -3.59 2.13 -31.34
CA THR A 821 -4.04 3.28 -30.54
C THR A 821 -5.33 2.93 -29.81
N TYR A 822 -5.79 3.79 -28.89
CA TYR A 822 -7.15 3.66 -28.38
C TYR A 822 -8.15 4.02 -29.48
N ALA A 823 -9.37 3.48 -29.39
CA ALA A 823 -10.40 3.73 -30.38
C ALA A 823 -10.77 5.23 -30.54
N SER A 824 -10.45 6.06 -29.55
CA SER A 824 -10.70 7.50 -29.51
C SER A 824 -9.61 8.37 -30.13
N ASP A 825 -8.47 7.81 -30.55
CA ASP A 825 -7.28 8.59 -30.84
C ASP A 825 -7.22 9.03 -32.32
N GLU A 826 -7.12 10.34 -32.56
CA GLU A 826 -7.02 10.91 -33.92
C GLU A 826 -5.58 11.30 -34.30
N LEU A 827 -4.59 10.45 -34.02
CA LEU A 827 -3.16 10.82 -34.13
C LEU A 827 -2.67 11.03 -35.57
N PHE A 828 -3.34 10.45 -36.55
CA PHE A 828 -2.95 10.50 -37.95
C PHE A 828 -3.91 11.35 -38.78
N LYS A 829 -3.45 11.76 -39.96
CA LYS A 829 -4.27 12.47 -40.93
C LYS A 829 -5.45 11.60 -41.40
N PRO A 830 -6.69 12.13 -41.43
CA PRO A 830 -7.88 11.36 -41.79
C PRO A 830 -7.87 10.90 -43.25
N GLU A 831 -7.06 11.53 -44.11
CA GLU A 831 -6.89 11.12 -45.50
C GLU A 831 -6.04 9.85 -45.67
N THR A 832 -5.60 9.21 -44.58
CA THR A 832 -4.78 7.99 -44.63
C THR A 832 -5.58 6.79 -45.17
N PRO A 833 -5.16 6.16 -46.29
CA PRO A 833 -5.88 5.01 -46.84
C PRO A 833 -5.74 3.75 -45.98
N GLN A 834 -6.88 3.08 -45.72
CA GLN A 834 -6.91 1.78 -45.05
C GLN A 834 -6.42 0.65 -45.98
N LEU A 835 -5.83 -0.39 -45.40
CA LEU A 835 -5.37 -1.57 -46.11
C LEU A 835 -6.51 -2.58 -46.29
N TYR A 836 -6.74 -3.06 -47.50
CA TYR A 836 -7.77 -4.06 -47.82
C TYR A 836 -7.14 -5.33 -48.38
N ASP A 837 -7.74 -6.48 -48.07
CA ASP A 837 -7.37 -7.78 -48.61
C ASP A 837 -7.84 -7.95 -50.07
N ALA A 838 -7.47 -9.06 -50.70
CA ALA A 838 -7.87 -9.38 -52.08
C ALA A 838 -9.38 -9.54 -52.26
N ASP A 839 -10.12 -9.78 -51.16
CA ASP A 839 -11.57 -9.91 -51.12
C ASP A 839 -12.28 -8.58 -50.77
N GLY A 840 -11.52 -7.48 -50.62
CA GLY A 840 -12.02 -6.16 -50.29
C GLY A 840 -12.40 -5.96 -48.82
N LYS A 841 -12.05 -6.89 -47.92
CA LYS A 841 -12.22 -6.72 -46.47
C LYS A 841 -11.04 -5.95 -45.89
N SER A 842 -11.30 -5.03 -44.97
CA SER A 842 -10.25 -4.27 -44.31
C SER A 842 -9.33 -5.21 -43.53
N HIS A 843 -8.04 -5.16 -43.81
CA HIS A 843 -7.00 -5.62 -42.89
C HIS A 843 -6.73 -4.52 -41.86
N PHE A 844 -6.16 -4.90 -40.71
CA PHE A 844 -5.60 -3.93 -39.78
C PHE A 844 -4.31 -3.36 -40.39
N GLY A 845 -4.40 -2.18 -40.99
CA GLY A 845 -3.25 -1.54 -41.63
C GLY A 845 -3.58 -0.30 -42.46
N CYS A 846 -2.53 0.31 -43.01
CA CYS A 846 -2.64 1.40 -43.96
C CYS A 846 -1.68 1.21 -45.13
N LYS A 847 -2.06 1.76 -46.29
CA LYS A 847 -1.21 1.83 -47.49
C LYS A 847 -0.94 3.28 -47.83
N ILE A 848 0.32 3.68 -47.77
CA ILE A 848 0.76 5.05 -48.02
C ILE A 848 1.43 5.15 -49.39
N ASP A 849 1.00 6.12 -50.18
CA ASP A 849 1.74 6.62 -51.33
C ASP A 849 2.77 7.64 -50.84
N ILE A 850 4.05 7.25 -50.78
CA ILE A 850 5.08 8.14 -50.24
C ILE A 850 5.41 9.31 -51.17
N GLN A 851 5.18 9.16 -52.48
CA GLN A 851 5.38 10.25 -53.44
C GLN A 851 4.39 11.39 -53.17
N ALA A 852 3.13 11.05 -52.89
CA ALA A 852 2.09 12.01 -52.55
C ALA A 852 2.21 12.53 -51.12
N ALA A 853 2.42 11.64 -50.15
CA ALA A 853 2.43 11.97 -48.73
C ALA A 853 3.71 12.72 -48.29
N LYS A 854 4.84 12.50 -48.99
CA LYS A 854 6.22 12.92 -48.65
C LYS A 854 6.79 12.30 -47.38
N GLU A 855 5.95 12.11 -46.36
CA GLU A 855 6.30 11.51 -45.08
C GLU A 855 5.22 10.52 -44.67
N ALA A 856 5.63 9.40 -44.07
CA ALA A 856 4.75 8.40 -43.51
C ALA A 856 5.17 8.09 -42.07
N ALA A 857 4.19 7.89 -41.19
CA ALA A 857 4.44 7.55 -39.79
C ALA A 857 3.81 6.21 -39.41
N PHE A 858 4.49 5.47 -38.55
CA PHE A 858 4.01 4.22 -38.01
C PHE A 858 4.20 4.18 -36.50
N TYR A 859 3.13 3.82 -35.78
CA TYR A 859 3.13 3.78 -34.32
C TYR A 859 2.85 2.36 -33.82
N CYS A 860 3.79 1.82 -33.05
CA CYS A 860 3.70 0.52 -32.40
C CYS A 860 4.03 0.69 -30.91
N PRO A 861 3.04 0.91 -30.03
CA PRO A 861 3.24 1.16 -28.60
C PRO A 861 3.73 -0.08 -27.87
N ALA A 862 4.44 0.12 -26.76
CA ALA A 862 4.72 -0.90 -25.78
C ALA A 862 3.41 -1.58 -25.31
N PRO A 863 3.44 -2.90 -25.06
CA PRO A 863 4.60 -3.78 -25.07
C PRO A 863 4.93 -4.33 -26.47
N TYR A 864 4.24 -3.88 -27.52
CA TYR A 864 4.38 -4.39 -28.88
C TYR A 864 5.67 -3.92 -29.56
N VAL A 865 6.09 -4.67 -30.57
CA VAL A 865 7.40 -4.53 -31.19
C VAL A 865 7.25 -4.36 -32.70
N LEU A 866 8.11 -3.51 -33.27
CA LEU A 866 8.21 -3.35 -34.72
C LEU A 866 8.84 -4.60 -35.35
N ASP A 867 8.30 -5.03 -36.48
CA ASP A 867 8.80 -6.14 -37.27
C ASP A 867 8.95 -5.72 -38.75
N PRO A 868 10.19 -5.56 -39.25
CA PRO A 868 11.46 -5.80 -38.55
C PRO A 868 11.75 -4.74 -37.46
N LEU A 869 12.61 -5.07 -36.49
CA LEU A 869 12.93 -4.23 -35.32
C LEU A 869 13.30 -2.78 -35.66
N ASN A 870 14.00 -2.60 -36.78
CA ASN A 870 14.37 -1.28 -37.31
C ASN A 870 13.50 -0.90 -38.50
N CYS A 871 12.17 -1.03 -38.36
CA CYS A 871 11.22 -0.66 -39.41
C CYS A 871 11.59 0.67 -40.10
N PHE A 872 11.42 0.70 -41.42
CA PHE A 872 11.84 1.76 -42.35
C PHE A 872 13.34 1.93 -42.55
N SER A 873 14.20 1.50 -41.63
CA SER A 873 15.62 1.25 -41.96
C SER A 873 15.81 -0.15 -42.57
N GLN A 874 14.93 -1.07 -42.16
CA GLN A 874 14.72 -2.39 -42.70
C GLN A 874 13.24 -2.54 -43.02
N VAL A 875 12.93 -3.21 -44.11
CA VAL A 875 11.56 -3.43 -44.58
C VAL A 875 11.44 -4.84 -45.17
N TYR A 876 10.24 -5.39 -45.12
CA TYR A 876 9.91 -6.58 -45.90
C TYR A 876 9.65 -6.19 -47.35
N VAL A 877 10.31 -6.89 -48.26
CA VAL A 877 10.10 -6.83 -49.70
C VAL A 877 9.97 -8.26 -50.19
N ASP A 878 8.79 -8.62 -50.71
CA ASP A 878 8.46 -10.00 -51.09
C ASP A 878 8.70 -11.05 -49.99
N GLY A 879 8.52 -10.65 -48.73
CA GLY A 879 8.71 -11.53 -47.56
C GLY A 879 10.16 -11.62 -47.06
N GLU A 880 11.13 -11.00 -47.74
CA GLU A 880 12.52 -10.92 -47.29
C GLU A 880 12.79 -9.58 -46.59
N VAL A 881 13.56 -9.60 -45.50
CA VAL A 881 14.02 -8.37 -44.83
C VAL A 881 15.18 -7.78 -45.62
N ARG A 882 15.02 -6.55 -46.11
CA ARG A 882 16.06 -5.79 -46.83
C ARG A 882 16.28 -4.44 -46.16
N LYS A 883 17.49 -3.89 -46.28
CA LYS A 883 17.74 -2.51 -45.81
C LYS A 883 17.16 -1.54 -46.82
N THR A 884 16.48 -0.52 -46.35
CA THR A 884 15.83 0.48 -47.20
C THR A 884 16.84 1.20 -48.09
N ARG A 885 18.02 1.53 -47.56
CA ARG A 885 19.11 2.16 -48.33
C ARG A 885 19.67 1.31 -49.46
N ASP A 886 19.57 -0.02 -49.36
CA ASP A 886 20.03 -0.93 -50.41
C ASP A 886 19.02 -0.97 -51.58
N ILE A 887 17.81 -0.42 -51.38
CA ILE A 887 16.73 -0.38 -52.37
C ILE A 887 16.54 1.05 -52.91
N SER A 888 16.60 2.06 -52.05
CA SER A 888 16.36 3.46 -52.39
C SER A 888 17.24 4.38 -51.56
N GLU A 889 18.06 5.21 -52.22
CA GLU A 889 18.85 6.24 -51.53
C GLU A 889 17.97 7.44 -51.09
N SER A 890 16.87 7.68 -51.82
CA SER A 890 15.93 8.77 -51.56
C SER A 890 15.05 8.59 -50.33
N LEU A 891 15.01 7.39 -49.74
CA LEU A 891 14.18 7.07 -48.60
C LEU A 891 14.97 7.09 -47.29
N VAL A 892 14.59 8.00 -46.40
CA VAL A 892 15.27 8.24 -45.12
C VAL A 892 14.35 7.84 -43.97
N ALA A 893 14.82 6.87 -43.18
CA ALA A 893 14.19 6.49 -41.92
C ALA A 893 14.58 7.46 -40.81
N LEU A 894 13.59 7.97 -40.10
CA LEU A 894 13.69 8.88 -38.97
C LEU A 894 12.88 8.34 -37.79
N ARG A 895 13.08 8.93 -36.61
CA ARG A 895 12.32 8.60 -35.41
C ARG A 895 11.97 9.89 -34.66
N SER A 896 10.70 10.03 -34.28
CA SER A 896 10.24 11.01 -33.31
C SER A 896 10.15 10.36 -31.92
N ASN A 897 9.45 10.98 -30.96
CA ASN A 897 9.32 10.43 -29.62
C ASN A 897 8.65 9.05 -29.65
N HIS A 898 7.53 8.93 -30.38
CA HIS A 898 6.72 7.73 -30.40
C HIS A 898 6.70 7.04 -31.78
N PHE A 899 6.84 7.78 -32.87
CA PHE A 899 6.70 7.25 -34.23
C PHE A 899 8.04 6.89 -34.87
N VAL A 900 8.02 5.83 -35.68
CA VAL A 900 9.01 5.67 -36.75
C VAL A 900 8.47 6.33 -38.01
N ILE A 901 9.34 7.08 -38.68
CA ILE A 901 8.97 7.95 -39.79
C ILE A 901 9.79 7.55 -41.01
N LEU A 902 9.16 7.49 -42.17
CA LEU A 902 9.82 7.40 -43.46
C LEU A 902 9.60 8.72 -44.20
N SER A 903 10.69 9.32 -44.67
CA SER A 903 10.66 10.55 -45.46
C SER A 903 11.25 10.31 -46.85
N LEU A 904 10.62 10.88 -47.87
CA LEU A 904 11.13 10.91 -49.24
C LEU A 904 11.89 12.21 -49.50
N ASP A 905 13.21 12.10 -49.59
CA ASP A 905 14.07 13.20 -50.01
C ASP A 905 14.23 13.18 -51.54
N SER A 906 13.43 14.00 -52.22
CA SER A 906 13.47 14.12 -53.68
C SER A 906 14.82 14.60 -54.21
N SER A 907 15.68 15.21 -53.38
CA SER A 907 17.01 15.66 -53.80
C SER A 907 18.03 14.52 -53.93
N LEU A 908 17.74 13.38 -53.28
CA LEU A 908 18.57 12.17 -53.29
C LEU A 908 18.11 11.15 -54.34
N VAL A 909 17.13 11.49 -55.18
CA VAL A 909 16.70 10.62 -56.27
C VAL A 909 17.80 10.58 -57.33
N GLY A 910 18.44 9.41 -57.46
CA GLY A 910 19.59 9.21 -58.32
C GLY A 910 19.24 9.20 -59.82
N PRO A 911 20.18 9.55 -60.71
CA PRO A 911 20.00 9.36 -62.15
C PRO A 911 19.79 7.87 -62.47
N GLY A 912 18.61 7.50 -62.93
CA GLY A 912 18.25 6.13 -63.31
C GLY A 912 17.29 5.42 -62.34
N GLU A 913 17.00 5.98 -61.17
CA GLU A 913 15.94 5.46 -60.31
C GLU A 913 14.56 5.67 -60.96
N THR A 914 13.73 4.62 -60.95
CA THR A 914 12.35 4.68 -61.47
C THR A 914 11.33 4.54 -60.35
N LEU A 915 10.11 5.02 -60.58
CA LEU A 915 9.03 4.94 -59.60
C LEU A 915 8.47 3.52 -59.57
N HIS A 916 8.66 2.81 -58.46
CA HIS A 916 8.13 1.46 -58.24
C HIS A 916 6.83 1.47 -57.44
N GLN A 917 5.84 0.77 -57.98
CA GLN A 917 4.55 0.50 -57.32
C GLN A 917 4.53 -0.84 -56.58
N THR A 918 5.33 -1.80 -57.05
CA THR A 918 5.39 -3.17 -56.53
C THR A 918 6.81 -3.71 -56.65
N PRO A 919 7.26 -4.52 -55.68
CA PRO A 919 6.58 -4.85 -54.41
C PRO A 919 6.60 -3.70 -53.38
N PRO A 920 5.54 -3.48 -52.59
CA PRO A 920 5.54 -2.40 -51.59
C PRO A 920 6.45 -2.75 -50.40
N PHE A 921 7.03 -1.73 -49.76
CA PHE A 921 7.76 -1.93 -48.51
C PHE A 921 6.78 -2.18 -47.39
N GLN A 922 7.01 -3.21 -46.59
CA GLN A 922 6.13 -3.54 -45.47
C GLN A 922 6.87 -3.49 -44.14
N CYS A 923 6.19 -2.92 -43.15
CA CYS A 923 6.50 -3.12 -41.75
C CYS A 923 5.25 -3.57 -41.01
N ARG A 924 5.47 -4.27 -39.90
CA ARG A 924 4.42 -4.79 -39.03
C ARG A 924 4.64 -4.30 -37.60
N CYS A 925 3.54 -4.16 -36.87
CA CYS A 925 3.54 -4.09 -35.42
C CYS A 925 3.05 -5.44 -34.93
N VAL A 926 3.86 -6.12 -34.13
CA VAL A 926 3.59 -7.48 -33.65
C VAL A 926 3.58 -7.52 -32.13
N THR A 927 2.84 -8.47 -31.56
CA THR A 927 2.92 -8.76 -30.14
C THR A 927 4.30 -9.27 -29.77
N VAL A 928 4.63 -9.27 -28.48
CA VAL A 928 5.86 -9.91 -27.97
C VAL A 928 5.92 -11.42 -28.26
N LYS A 929 4.82 -12.03 -28.70
CA LYS A 929 4.73 -13.44 -29.13
C LYS A 929 4.61 -13.61 -30.66
N GLY A 930 4.73 -12.52 -31.42
CA GLY A 930 4.77 -12.53 -32.90
C GLY A 930 3.41 -12.48 -33.60
N ALA A 931 2.30 -12.25 -32.89
CA ALA A 931 1.00 -12.05 -33.54
C ALA A 931 0.96 -10.67 -34.22
N VAL A 932 0.55 -10.60 -35.48
CA VAL A 932 0.51 -9.34 -36.25
C VAL A 932 -0.72 -8.52 -35.84
N LEU A 933 -0.49 -7.31 -35.34
CA LEU A 933 -1.54 -6.37 -34.95
C LEU A 933 -1.89 -5.40 -36.07
N LEU A 934 -0.87 -4.94 -36.78
CA LEU A 934 -1.01 -3.88 -37.78
C LEU A 934 0.09 -3.98 -38.83
N THR A 935 -0.24 -3.68 -40.09
CA THR A 935 0.74 -3.60 -41.18
C THR A 935 0.69 -2.22 -41.85
N ILE A 936 1.84 -1.60 -42.06
CA ILE A 936 1.98 -0.44 -42.94
C ILE A 936 2.65 -0.86 -44.25
N GLN A 937 2.07 -0.46 -45.37
CA GLN A 937 2.64 -0.67 -46.70
C GLN A 937 2.99 0.66 -47.35
N ILE A 938 4.20 0.78 -47.88
CA ILE A 938 4.65 1.96 -48.61
C ILE A 938 4.78 1.60 -50.10
N GLY A 939 4.06 2.33 -50.95
CA GLY A 939 4.18 2.24 -52.41
C GLY A 939 4.65 3.57 -53.02
N ASN A 940 4.88 3.55 -54.34
CA ASN A 940 5.31 4.71 -55.13
C ASN A 940 6.63 5.32 -54.61
N TYR A 941 7.66 4.49 -54.48
CA TYR A 941 9.02 4.92 -54.11
C TYR A 941 10.00 4.80 -55.28
N TYR A 942 11.10 5.55 -55.25
CA TYR A 942 12.14 5.49 -56.28
C TYR A 942 13.14 4.38 -55.95
N SER A 943 13.48 3.51 -56.90
CA SER A 943 14.58 2.55 -56.76
C SER A 943 15.24 2.27 -58.12
N THR A 944 16.47 1.76 -58.09
CA THR A 944 17.28 1.40 -59.27
C THR A 944 16.83 0.11 -59.94
#